data_AF-A0A4W3H0A8-F1
#
_entry.id   AF-A0A4W3H0A8-F1
#
_cell.length_a   1.000
_cell.length_b   1.000
_cell.length_c   1.000
_cell.angle_alpha   90.00
_cell.angle_beta   90.00
_cell.angle_gamma   90.00
#
_symmetry.space_group_name_H-M   'P 1'
#
loop_
_entity.id
_entity.type
_entity.pdbx_description
1 polymer ?
#
loop_
_entity_poly.entity_id
_entity_poly.type
_entity_poly.pdbx_seq_one_letter_code
_entity_poly.pdbx_strand_id
1 'polypeptide(L)'
;MWPYICQFVEKLLKETIEPAVRGANSHLSTFSFTKINLGDKPLRINGVKTYTENVDNRQIILDLQISYVGNSEIDLEIKRYFCRAGVKSIQLNGIIRVILEPLLGDMPLIGALSFFFLRRPLLEINWTGLTNLLDIPGLNGMSNTIILDIISNYLVLPNRITVPLVDEVQLAQLRFPIPKGFLRIHFIEAQDLEWKDTFMKGLVKGKSDPYGILRVGNQMFQSKTIKENLNPRWNEVYEALVYESPGQELEIELFDEDPDKDDFLGSLILDLVEVQKEQLVDQWFDLEEVSRGKLHLKLEWLSLLPTPEKLTEAMASTKAIKGQANDGLSSALLIVYMDSAKNLPFGKKMNSEPNPFVQLSVGHNTFESKIRYRTTEPVWEEAFTFFVHNPQTQELDVEVQYDHHQCSLGSYNLRLEQLLEAEDLTLNQRFQLKHSGPNSTLKMKIVLRILCIEKQERSPDRQSSTQLKKYSKDIRKPTPKAQSGAAAAESSKGTPGPLNPESIKKLEKTDKLEKESASSPSPQRPTSLQRTPSGHTSSSQTGSPSHLSNKEPTPSIASDISLPFATQELRQRLRQLQNGTTLGQSPLGQIQLTIRHSSQRNKLIVVVHGCRNLIAFSEDGSDPYARLYLLPDKRRSGRRKTSVLKKQLNPVYDETFEFSVSQAEVQKRTLDVAVKNSGGFLSRDKGLLGKVSVTFSHSFPYFILFYFHLQRTLKPWPLPTYA
;
A
#
# COMPACT_ATOMS: atom_id res chain seq x y z
N MET A 1 -2.47 17.38 31.15
CA MET A 1 -2.13 16.01 30.70
C MET A 1 -0.96 15.93 29.73
N TRP A 2 -0.69 16.94 28.89
CA TRP A 2 0.29 16.83 27.80
C TRP A 2 1.68 16.27 28.20
N PRO A 3 2.35 16.73 29.28
CA PRO A 3 3.65 16.16 29.67
C PRO A 3 3.61 14.65 29.97
N TYR A 4 2.51 14.16 30.58
CA TYR A 4 2.31 12.74 30.85
C TYR A 4 2.03 11.94 29.57
N ILE A 5 1.33 12.54 28.61
CA ILE A 5 1.14 11.94 27.27
C ILE A 5 2.50 11.82 26.57
N CYS A 6 3.35 12.84 26.65
CA CYS A 6 4.71 12.78 26.11
C CYS A 6 5.53 11.65 26.74
N GLN A 7 5.48 11.49 28.07
CA GLN A 7 6.13 10.38 28.78
C GLN A 7 5.61 9.01 28.30
N PHE A 8 4.30 8.87 28.13
CA PHE A 8 3.70 7.66 27.59
C PHE A 8 4.20 7.36 26.17
N VAL A 9 4.23 8.36 25.28
CA VAL A 9 4.71 8.17 23.89
C VAL A 9 6.21 7.85 23.86
N GLU A 10 7.02 8.44 24.75
CA GLU A 10 8.42 8.07 24.88
C GLU A 10 8.58 6.59 25.25
N LYS A 11 7.80 6.13 26.23
CA LYS A 11 7.78 4.72 26.64
C LYS A 11 7.33 3.82 25.49
N LEU A 12 6.26 4.18 24.79
CA LEU A 12 5.75 3.45 23.62
C LEU A 12 6.82 3.31 22.52
N LEU A 13 7.51 4.41 22.18
CA LEU A 13 8.56 4.40 21.17
C LEU A 13 9.74 3.51 21.56
N LYS A 14 10.20 3.58 22.82
CA LYS A 14 11.35 2.79 23.30
C LYS A 14 11.03 1.32 23.53
N GLU A 15 9.88 1.01 24.13
CA GLU A 15 9.57 -0.35 24.59
C GLU A 15 8.78 -1.16 23.56
N THR A 16 8.05 -0.50 22.66
CA THR A 16 7.21 -1.18 21.65
C THR A 16 7.73 -0.99 20.23
N ILE A 17 7.96 0.27 19.80
CA ILE A 17 8.31 0.56 18.41
C ILE A 17 9.77 0.21 18.10
N GLU A 18 10.71 0.58 18.96
CA GLU A 18 12.14 0.30 18.75
C GLU A 18 12.45 -1.20 18.58
N PRO A 19 11.94 -2.11 19.43
CA PRO A 19 12.10 -3.55 19.21
C PRO A 19 11.46 -4.03 17.90
N ALA A 20 10.30 -3.50 17.51
CA ALA A 20 9.64 -3.85 16.26
C ALA A 20 10.48 -3.42 15.04
N VAL A 21 11.07 -2.22 15.06
CA VAL A 21 11.96 -1.74 14.00
C VAL A 21 13.24 -2.56 13.93
N ARG A 22 13.83 -2.92 15.07
CA ARG A 22 15.01 -3.80 15.13
C ARG A 22 14.75 -5.18 14.53
N GLY A 23 13.58 -5.76 14.83
CA GLY A 23 13.18 -7.08 14.35
C GLY A 23 12.79 -7.12 12.87
N ALA A 24 12.36 -5.99 12.30
CA ALA A 24 11.89 -5.94 10.91
C ALA A 24 12.97 -6.21 9.86
N ASN A 25 14.25 -5.95 10.17
CA ASN A 25 15.35 -6.20 9.24
C ASN A 25 16.67 -6.41 9.98
N SER A 26 17.47 -7.39 9.57
CA SER A 26 18.77 -7.68 10.19
C SER A 26 19.76 -6.51 10.17
N HIS A 27 19.65 -5.62 9.18
CA HIS A 27 20.42 -4.38 9.09
C HIS A 27 19.97 -3.31 10.10
N LEU A 28 18.74 -3.39 10.61
CA LEU A 28 18.17 -2.52 11.63
C LEU A 28 18.37 -3.04 13.06
N SER A 29 19.02 -4.18 13.26
CA SER A 29 19.25 -4.79 14.59
C SER A 29 19.86 -3.85 15.64
N THR A 30 20.61 -2.82 15.22
CA THR A 30 21.24 -1.80 16.09
C THR A 30 20.52 -0.45 16.09
N PHE A 31 19.31 -0.38 15.56
CA PHE A 31 18.45 0.81 15.59
C PHE A 31 18.15 1.22 17.04
N SER A 32 18.10 2.51 17.34
CA SER A 32 17.64 3.03 18.63
C SER A 32 17.14 4.46 18.53
N PHE A 33 16.14 4.81 19.34
CA PHE A 33 15.79 6.21 19.61
C PHE A 33 16.76 6.78 20.64
N THR A 34 17.47 7.83 20.26
CA THR A 34 18.47 8.50 21.13
C THR A 34 17.88 9.70 21.86
N LYS A 35 16.87 10.34 21.26
CA LYS A 35 16.12 11.45 21.85
C LYS A 35 14.68 11.38 21.38
N ILE A 36 13.74 11.64 22.28
CA ILE A 36 12.31 11.70 21.95
C ILE A 36 11.74 12.94 22.64
N ASN A 37 11.35 13.92 21.84
CA ASN A 37 10.66 15.11 22.31
C ASN A 37 9.55 15.48 21.31
N LEU A 38 8.30 15.52 21.78
CA LEU A 38 7.16 15.92 20.95
C LEU A 38 6.92 17.44 20.97
N GLY A 39 7.63 18.19 21.80
CA GLY A 39 7.43 19.63 21.98
C GLY A 39 6.22 19.95 22.86
N ASP A 40 5.98 21.24 23.07
CA ASP A 40 5.02 21.73 24.07
C ASP A 40 3.61 21.95 23.53
N LYS A 41 3.41 21.78 22.21
CA LYS A 41 2.11 21.96 21.57
C LYS A 41 1.28 20.69 21.70
N PRO A 42 0.14 20.70 22.41
CA PRO A 42 -0.66 19.50 22.59
C PRO A 42 -1.47 19.12 21.34
N LEU A 43 -1.83 17.84 21.25
CA LEU A 43 -2.85 17.37 20.31
C LEU A 43 -4.19 18.08 20.56
N ARG A 44 -4.93 18.35 19.48
CA ARG A 44 -6.27 18.97 19.52
C ARG A 44 -7.33 17.98 19.10
N ILE A 45 -8.42 17.93 19.86
CA ILE A 45 -9.64 17.22 19.50
C ILE A 45 -10.60 18.25 18.91
N ASN A 46 -10.89 18.12 17.62
CA ASN A 46 -11.72 19.05 16.87
C ASN A 46 -13.20 18.63 16.85
N GLY A 47 -13.48 17.36 17.11
CA GLY A 47 -14.83 16.81 17.13
C GLY A 47 -14.86 15.47 17.85
N VAL A 48 -16.01 15.17 18.45
CA VAL A 48 -16.30 13.92 19.16
C VAL A 48 -17.63 13.39 18.63
N LYS A 49 -17.65 12.12 18.23
CA LYS A 49 -18.87 11.42 17.83
C LYS A 49 -18.99 10.12 18.63
N THR A 50 -20.15 9.87 19.20
CA THR A 50 -20.46 8.64 19.93
C THR A 50 -21.36 7.74 19.08
N TYR A 51 -21.18 6.43 19.17
CA TYR A 51 -22.02 5.46 18.44
C TYR A 51 -22.94 4.74 19.41
N THR A 52 -24.23 4.71 19.08
CA THR A 52 -25.29 4.05 19.85
C THR A 52 -26.02 2.97 19.04
N GLU A 53 -25.89 2.97 17.71
CA GLU A 53 -26.53 2.00 16.81
C GLU A 53 -25.53 0.93 16.38
N ASN A 54 -25.92 -0.36 16.39
CA ASN A 54 -25.08 -1.51 16.03
C ASN A 54 -23.79 -1.63 16.86
N VAL A 55 -23.81 -1.16 18.11
CA VAL A 55 -22.72 -1.30 19.08
C VAL A 55 -23.14 -2.33 20.13
N ASP A 56 -22.25 -3.28 20.44
CA ASP A 56 -22.46 -4.22 21.56
C ASP A 56 -22.74 -3.44 22.86
N ASN A 57 -23.75 -3.87 23.61
CA ASN A 57 -24.13 -3.25 24.89
C ASN A 57 -23.00 -3.30 25.95
N ARG A 58 -21.94 -4.07 25.71
CA ARG A 58 -20.76 -4.22 26.57
C ARG A 58 -19.61 -3.27 26.27
N GLN A 59 -19.77 -2.37 25.28
CA GLN A 59 -18.73 -1.42 24.90
C GLN A 59 -19.30 -0.02 24.64
N ILE A 60 -18.45 1.00 24.77
CA ILE A 60 -18.73 2.36 24.31
C ILE A 60 -17.72 2.72 23.22
N ILE A 61 -18.21 3.23 22.10
CA ILE A 61 -17.37 3.63 20.96
C ILE A 61 -17.43 5.13 20.75
N LEU A 62 -16.25 5.75 20.71
CA LEU A 62 -16.05 7.19 20.49
C LEU A 62 -15.12 7.40 19.30
N ASP A 63 -15.53 8.21 18.33
CA ASP A 63 -14.64 8.73 17.29
C ASP A 63 -14.21 10.15 17.67
N LEU A 64 -12.90 10.33 17.79
CA LEU A 64 -12.25 11.60 18.08
C LEU A 64 -11.54 12.09 16.82
N GLN A 65 -12.03 13.20 16.25
CA GLN A 65 -11.33 13.87 15.16
C GLN A 65 -10.15 14.65 15.74
N ILE A 66 -8.94 14.18 15.50
CA ILE A 66 -7.73 14.77 16.06
C ILE A 66 -6.92 15.53 15.01
N SER A 67 -6.22 16.56 15.49
CA SER A 67 -5.19 17.27 14.74
C SER A 67 -4.00 17.55 15.64
N TYR A 68 -2.81 17.33 15.12
CA TYR A 68 -1.56 17.61 15.80
C TYR A 68 -0.58 18.21 14.81
N VAL A 69 -0.05 19.39 15.14
CA VAL A 69 0.95 20.10 14.35
C VAL A 69 1.99 20.64 15.34
N GLY A 70 3.11 19.94 15.44
CA GLY A 70 4.13 20.21 16.44
C GLY A 70 5.53 20.12 15.84
N ASN A 71 6.39 21.07 16.26
CA ASN A 71 7.83 20.86 16.13
C ASN A 71 8.21 19.78 17.13
N SER A 72 8.97 18.79 16.67
CA SER A 72 9.39 17.64 17.45
C SER A 72 10.89 17.44 17.25
N GLU A 73 11.50 16.69 18.16
CA GLU A 73 12.89 16.29 18.05
C GLU A 73 12.97 14.81 18.45
N ILE A 74 12.81 13.95 17.45
CA ILE A 74 12.96 12.51 17.62
C ILE A 74 14.20 12.08 16.86
N ASP A 75 15.28 11.81 17.57
CA ASP A 75 16.55 11.41 16.98
C ASP A 75 16.70 9.90 17.01
N LEU A 76 17.15 9.34 15.88
CA LEU A 76 17.36 7.92 15.72
C LEU A 76 18.79 7.64 15.26
N GLU A 77 19.32 6.50 15.71
CA GLU A 77 20.67 6.05 15.41
C GLU A 77 20.65 4.57 15.02
N ILE A 78 21.41 4.21 13.99
CA ILE A 78 21.71 2.82 13.65
C ILE A 78 23.22 2.64 13.76
N LYS A 79 23.66 2.17 14.93
CA LYS A 79 25.07 2.16 15.33
C LYS A 79 25.96 1.39 14.36
N ARG A 80 25.47 0.28 13.80
CA ARG A 80 26.19 -0.55 12.82
C ARG A 80 26.71 0.24 11.62
N TYR A 81 25.99 1.29 11.21
CA TYR A 81 26.32 2.10 10.04
C TYR A 81 26.73 3.53 10.41
N PHE A 82 26.88 3.83 11.70
CA PHE A 82 27.10 5.19 12.20
C PHE A 82 26.07 6.19 11.62
N CYS A 83 24.86 5.71 11.33
CA CYS A 83 23.82 6.51 10.71
C CYS A 83 23.03 7.23 11.79
N ARG A 84 22.88 8.54 11.63
CA ARG A 84 21.99 9.38 12.41
C ARG A 84 21.00 10.09 11.50
N ALA A 85 19.74 10.06 11.92
CA ALA A 85 18.66 10.83 11.33
C ALA A 85 17.74 11.32 12.45
N GLY A 86 16.77 12.17 12.12
CA GLY A 86 15.79 12.61 13.09
C GLY A 86 14.52 13.14 12.45
N VAL A 87 13.53 13.40 13.29
CA VAL A 87 12.24 13.99 12.93
C VAL A 87 12.13 15.35 13.59
N LYS A 88 12.03 16.39 12.76
CA LYS A 88 11.96 17.81 13.15
C LYS A 88 10.56 18.32 13.41
N SER A 89 9.57 17.76 12.73
CA SER A 89 8.18 18.11 12.95
C SER A 89 7.27 17.04 12.42
N ILE A 90 6.12 16.91 13.07
CA ILE A 90 5.07 15.96 12.71
C ILE A 90 3.77 16.74 12.53
N GLN A 91 3.08 16.48 11.43
CA GLN A 91 1.67 16.81 11.26
C GLN A 91 0.87 15.52 11.17
N LEU A 92 -0.19 15.44 11.96
CA LEU A 92 -1.03 14.26 12.06
C LEU A 92 -2.49 14.70 12.15
N ASN A 93 -3.28 14.33 11.15
CA ASN A 93 -4.70 14.59 11.11
C ASN A 93 -5.46 13.29 10.80
N GLY A 94 -6.48 12.99 11.59
CA GLY A 94 -7.27 11.78 11.37
C GLY A 94 -8.34 11.58 12.44
N ILE A 95 -9.07 10.48 12.31
CA ILE A 95 -10.09 10.07 13.28
C ILE A 95 -9.51 8.91 14.08
N ILE A 96 -9.30 9.13 15.38
CA ILE A 96 -8.99 8.06 16.33
C ILE A 96 -10.30 7.50 16.85
N ARG A 97 -10.47 6.19 16.75
CA ARG A 97 -11.50 5.47 17.48
C ARG A 97 -10.98 5.09 18.85
N VAL A 98 -11.78 5.38 19.88
CA VAL A 98 -11.59 4.94 21.26
C VAL A 98 -12.72 4.00 21.63
N ILE A 99 -12.37 2.79 22.05
CA ILE A 99 -13.31 1.77 22.53
C ILE A 99 -13.08 1.60 24.03
N LEU A 100 -14.16 1.73 24.80
CA LEU A 100 -14.20 1.46 26.24
C LEU A 100 -14.82 0.07 26.43
N GLU A 101 -14.00 -0.92 26.77
CA GLU A 101 -14.42 -2.33 26.86
C GLU A 101 -13.52 -3.15 27.81
N PRO A 102 -14.06 -4.12 28.57
CA PRO A 102 -15.48 -4.36 28.80
C PRO A 102 -16.06 -3.30 29.75
N LEU A 103 -17.37 -3.06 29.65
CA LEU A 103 -18.11 -2.37 30.70
C LEU A 103 -18.27 -3.29 31.91
N LEU A 104 -17.97 -2.76 33.10
CA LEU A 104 -18.00 -3.45 34.37
C LEU A 104 -19.20 -2.96 35.21
N GLY A 105 -19.76 -3.85 36.02
CA GLY A 105 -20.80 -3.49 36.99
C GLY A 105 -20.29 -2.68 38.19
N ASP A 106 -18.97 -2.66 38.39
CA ASP A 106 -18.29 -2.01 39.52
C ASP A 106 -17.22 -1.01 39.02
N MET A 107 -16.86 -0.04 39.86
CA MET A 107 -15.78 0.94 39.57
C MET A 107 -14.45 0.22 39.29
N PRO A 108 -13.70 0.54 38.21
CA PRO A 108 -13.75 1.76 37.39
C PRO A 108 -14.81 1.82 36.27
N LEU A 109 -15.79 0.91 36.24
CA LEU A 109 -16.85 0.77 35.22
C LEU A 109 -16.34 0.38 33.82
N ILE A 110 -15.05 0.54 33.55
CA ILE A 110 -14.41 0.25 32.27
C ILE A 110 -13.17 -0.60 32.55
N GLY A 111 -13.09 -1.77 31.93
CA GLY A 111 -11.94 -2.67 32.09
C GLY A 111 -10.70 -2.21 31.33
N ALA A 112 -10.86 -1.68 30.11
CA ALA A 112 -9.75 -1.13 29.34
C ALA A 112 -10.20 -0.05 28.34
N LEU A 113 -9.22 0.74 27.89
CA LEU A 113 -9.32 1.69 26.81
C LEU A 113 -8.54 1.14 25.62
N SER A 114 -9.15 1.04 24.44
CA SER A 114 -8.46 0.70 23.20
C SER A 114 -8.52 1.87 22.23
N PHE A 115 -7.40 2.24 21.60
CA PHE A 115 -7.37 3.32 20.61
C PHE A 115 -6.55 2.98 19.37
N PHE A 116 -7.07 3.38 18.21
CA PHE A 116 -6.47 3.20 16.88
C PHE A 116 -7.05 4.23 15.90
N PHE A 117 -6.38 4.48 14.78
CA PHE A 117 -6.96 5.27 13.71
C PHE A 117 -7.94 4.46 12.87
N LEU A 118 -9.11 5.04 12.59
CA LEU A 118 -10.17 4.40 11.80
C LEU A 118 -9.72 4.18 10.35
N ARG A 119 -9.04 5.18 9.79
CA ARG A 119 -8.46 5.19 8.45
C ARG A 119 -7.02 5.65 8.53
N ARG A 120 -6.23 5.40 7.47
CA ARG A 120 -4.85 5.88 7.37
C ARG A 120 -4.84 7.39 7.60
N PRO A 121 -4.18 7.89 8.66
CA PRO A 121 -4.19 9.31 8.95
C PRO A 121 -3.37 10.07 7.91
N LEU A 122 -3.72 11.33 7.69
CA LEU A 122 -2.85 12.24 6.97
C LEU A 122 -1.65 12.53 7.87
N LEU A 123 -0.51 11.97 7.48
CA LEU A 123 0.75 12.05 8.21
C LEU A 123 1.80 12.75 7.35
N GLU A 124 2.34 13.85 7.85
CA GLU A 124 3.51 14.50 7.29
C GLU A 124 4.64 14.51 8.32
N ILE A 125 5.83 14.07 7.89
CA ILE A 125 7.02 14.03 8.72
C ILE A 125 8.13 14.79 8.01
N ASN A 126 8.68 15.79 8.69
CA ASN A 126 9.87 16.50 8.23
C ASN A 126 11.10 15.90 8.88
N TRP A 127 12.03 15.42 8.05
CA TRP A 127 13.20 14.68 8.51
C TRP A 127 14.48 15.52 8.53
N THR A 128 15.42 15.13 9.37
CA THR A 128 16.85 15.43 9.29
C THR A 128 17.62 14.19 8.91
N GLY A 129 18.53 14.30 7.94
CA GLY A 129 19.42 13.18 7.59
C GLY A 129 18.69 11.96 7.02
N LEU A 130 17.49 12.12 6.42
CA LEU A 130 16.76 10.99 5.82
C LEU A 130 17.59 10.27 4.77
N THR A 131 18.40 10.99 3.99
CA THR A 131 19.31 10.39 3.01
C THR A 131 20.26 9.38 3.65
N ASN A 132 20.78 9.68 4.84
CA ASN A 132 21.66 8.78 5.58
C ASN A 132 20.95 7.47 5.94
N LEU A 133 19.66 7.56 6.30
CA LEU A 133 18.83 6.40 6.60
C LEU A 133 18.55 5.57 5.34
N LEU A 134 18.26 6.22 4.21
CA LEU A 134 17.96 5.55 2.94
C LEU A 134 19.18 4.87 2.30
N ASP A 135 20.39 5.28 2.66
CA ASP A 135 21.64 4.67 2.19
C ASP A 135 21.98 3.33 2.91
N ILE A 136 21.23 2.97 3.96
CA ILE A 136 21.47 1.76 4.73
C ILE A 136 21.11 0.51 3.91
N PRO A 137 22.02 -0.49 3.84
CA PRO A 137 21.70 -1.80 3.28
C PRO A 137 20.43 -2.39 3.91
N GLY A 138 19.52 -2.95 3.11
CA GLY A 138 18.22 -3.43 3.61
C GLY A 138 17.11 -2.37 3.57
N LEU A 139 17.45 -1.09 3.57
CA LEU A 139 16.51 0.01 3.27
C LEU A 139 16.67 0.56 1.85
N ASN A 140 17.64 0.03 1.09
CA ASN A 140 17.90 0.37 -0.31
C ASN A 140 16.66 0.10 -1.20
N GLY A 141 15.91 1.15 -1.52
CA GLY A 141 14.65 1.08 -2.27
C GLY A 141 13.46 1.71 -1.51
N MET A 142 13.63 1.98 -0.21
CA MET A 142 12.70 2.79 0.56
C MET A 142 12.74 4.24 0.08
N SER A 143 11.63 4.94 0.28
CA SER A 143 11.48 6.38 0.02
C SER A 143 10.78 7.01 1.22
N ASN A 144 10.75 8.34 1.27
CA ASN A 144 9.96 9.06 2.27
C ASN A 144 8.50 8.59 2.25
N THR A 145 7.91 8.41 1.06
CA THR A 145 6.54 7.93 0.89
C THR A 145 6.35 6.53 1.47
N ILE A 146 7.26 5.60 1.19
CA ILE A 146 7.18 4.22 1.72
C ILE A 146 7.28 4.23 3.25
N ILE A 147 8.16 5.06 3.83
CA ILE A 147 8.28 5.17 5.29
C ILE A 147 7.00 5.74 5.91
N LEU A 148 6.44 6.80 5.32
CA LEU A 148 5.16 7.37 5.75
C LEU A 148 4.02 6.35 5.64
N ASP A 149 4.04 5.52 4.58
CA ASP A 149 3.06 4.47 4.38
C ASP A 149 3.16 3.39 5.47
N ILE A 150 4.38 2.96 5.82
CA ILE A 150 4.62 2.00 6.91
C ILE A 150 4.11 2.55 8.23
N ILE A 151 4.45 3.81 8.56
CA ILE A 151 4.00 4.44 9.82
C ILE A 151 2.48 4.57 9.84
N SER A 152 1.87 5.03 8.75
CA SER A 152 0.42 5.20 8.66
C SER A 152 -0.32 3.86 8.77
N ASN A 153 0.24 2.78 8.22
CA ASN A 153 -0.29 1.42 8.36
C ASN A 153 -0.15 0.86 9.77
N TYR A 154 0.88 1.28 10.51
CA TYR A 154 1.05 0.89 11.91
C TYR A 154 0.01 1.54 12.84
N LEU A 155 -0.59 2.66 12.42
CA LEU A 155 -1.55 3.42 13.22
C LEU A 155 -3.01 2.94 13.09
N VAL A 156 -3.29 2.02 12.17
CA VAL A 156 -4.63 1.48 11.88
C VAL A 156 -4.74 0.01 12.28
N LEU A 157 -5.97 -0.52 12.31
CA LEU A 157 -6.23 -1.93 12.61
C LEU A 157 -5.42 -2.90 11.72
N PRO A 158 -5.04 -4.07 12.25
CA PRO A 158 -5.35 -4.62 13.57
C PRO A 158 -4.51 -4.02 14.71
N ASN A 159 -3.53 -3.16 14.41
CA ASN A 159 -2.74 -2.49 15.43
C ASN A 159 -3.64 -1.52 16.21
N ARG A 160 -3.65 -1.69 17.53
CA ARG A 160 -4.29 -0.77 18.46
C ARG A 160 -3.49 -0.73 19.75
N ILE A 161 -3.63 0.37 20.46
CA ILE A 161 -3.03 0.53 21.77
C ILE A 161 -4.13 0.25 22.79
N THR A 162 -3.92 -0.75 23.64
CA THR A 162 -4.83 -1.11 24.73
C THR A 162 -4.22 -0.69 26.06
N VAL A 163 -4.91 0.18 26.78
CA VAL A 163 -4.56 0.63 28.14
C VAL A 163 -5.53 -0.02 29.12
N PRO A 164 -5.07 -1.03 29.89
CA PRO A 164 -5.90 -1.66 30.89
C PRO A 164 -6.15 -0.75 32.09
N LEU A 165 -7.36 -0.81 32.64
CA LEU A 165 -7.76 -0.13 33.88
C LEU A 165 -7.99 -1.12 35.04
N VAL A 166 -8.05 -2.42 34.74
CA VAL A 166 -8.18 -3.52 35.71
C VAL A 166 -7.12 -4.61 35.46
N ASP A 167 -6.93 -5.50 36.44
CA ASP A 167 -5.85 -6.50 36.47
C ASP A 167 -5.84 -7.50 35.30
N GLU A 168 -4.67 -8.12 35.09
CA GLU A 168 -4.25 -8.80 33.86
C GLU A 168 -5.13 -9.95 33.36
N VAL A 169 -5.89 -10.60 34.24
CA VAL A 169 -6.61 -11.85 33.92
C VAL A 169 -7.71 -11.67 32.88
N GLN A 170 -8.30 -10.46 32.77
CA GLN A 170 -9.30 -10.14 31.73
C GLN A 170 -8.68 -9.52 30.46
N LEU A 171 -7.39 -9.15 30.49
CA LEU A 171 -6.78 -8.35 29.43
C LEU A 171 -6.35 -9.13 28.20
N ALA A 172 -6.06 -10.43 28.32
CA ALA A 172 -5.61 -11.24 27.19
C ALA A 172 -6.62 -11.21 26.01
N GLN A 173 -7.91 -11.21 26.33
CA GLN A 173 -9.00 -11.12 25.35
C GLN A 173 -9.14 -9.71 24.73
N LEU A 174 -8.71 -8.68 25.47
CA LEU A 174 -8.69 -7.29 25.02
C LEU A 174 -7.45 -6.90 24.23
N ARG A 175 -6.35 -7.67 24.31
CA ARG A 175 -5.15 -7.46 23.49
C ARG A 175 -5.33 -8.01 22.08
N PHE A 176 -6.10 -9.09 21.94
CA PHE A 176 -6.28 -9.78 20.68
C PHE A 176 -7.76 -10.15 20.48
N PRO A 177 -8.53 -9.29 19.79
CA PRO A 177 -9.95 -9.44 19.69
C PRO A 177 -10.25 -10.44 18.56
N ILE A 178 -11.32 -11.19 18.74
CA ILE A 178 -11.85 -12.01 17.65
C ILE A 178 -12.38 -11.03 16.58
N PRO A 179 -12.08 -11.24 15.29
CA PRO A 179 -12.67 -10.45 14.21
C PRO A 179 -14.20 -10.42 14.32
N LYS A 180 -14.82 -9.26 14.09
CA LYS A 180 -16.28 -9.11 14.08
C LYS A 180 -16.92 -9.73 12.83
N GLY A 181 -16.15 -9.91 11.76
CA GLY A 181 -16.61 -10.55 10.54
C GLY A 181 -15.47 -11.03 9.65
N PHE A 182 -15.84 -11.86 8.69
CA PHE A 182 -14.93 -12.35 7.66
C PHE A 182 -15.54 -12.04 6.30
N LEU A 183 -14.87 -11.19 5.53
CA LEU A 183 -15.36 -10.72 4.23
C LEU A 183 -14.76 -11.60 3.12
N ARG A 184 -15.62 -12.26 2.36
CA ARG A 184 -15.23 -12.92 1.11
C ARG A 184 -15.60 -12.03 -0.08
N ILE A 185 -14.59 -11.66 -0.86
CA ILE A 185 -14.69 -10.71 -1.96
C ILE A 185 -14.51 -11.49 -3.26
N HIS A 186 -15.60 -11.68 -4.00
CA HIS A 186 -15.55 -12.16 -5.37
C HIS A 186 -15.31 -10.96 -6.30
N PHE A 187 -14.09 -10.86 -6.80
CA PHE A 187 -13.66 -9.88 -7.79
C PHE A 187 -13.92 -10.47 -9.19
N ILE A 188 -15.13 -10.22 -9.71
CA ILE A 188 -15.68 -10.97 -10.84
C ILE A 188 -15.22 -10.37 -12.17
N GLU A 189 -15.77 -9.21 -12.53
CA GLU A 189 -15.57 -8.60 -13.84
C GLU A 189 -15.75 -7.08 -13.79
N ALA A 190 -15.22 -6.39 -14.80
CA ALA A 190 -15.52 -4.99 -15.06
C ALA A 190 -16.06 -4.81 -16.47
N GLN A 191 -16.70 -3.67 -16.74
CA GLN A 191 -17.19 -3.31 -18.06
C GLN A 191 -16.97 -1.83 -18.36
N ASP A 192 -16.86 -1.51 -19.65
CA ASP A 192 -16.73 -0.15 -20.18
C ASP A 192 -15.56 0.66 -19.58
N LEU A 193 -14.45 0.01 -19.23
CA LEU A 193 -13.26 0.67 -18.71
C LEU A 193 -12.70 1.71 -19.71
N GLU A 194 -12.03 2.72 -19.20
CA GLU A 194 -11.38 3.73 -20.04
C GLU A 194 -10.22 3.14 -20.84
N TRP A 195 -10.05 3.61 -22.07
CA TRP A 195 -8.86 3.31 -22.86
C TRP A 195 -7.72 4.20 -22.38
N LYS A 196 -6.63 3.63 -21.87
CA LYS A 196 -5.42 4.39 -21.50
C LYS A 196 -4.22 4.05 -22.38
N ASP A 197 -4.19 2.83 -22.92
CA ASP A 197 -3.10 2.37 -23.78
C ASP A 197 -2.94 3.17 -25.10
N THR A 198 -1.69 3.58 -25.37
CA THR A 198 -1.32 4.37 -26.55
C THR A 198 -0.23 3.66 -27.36
N PHE A 199 -0.61 2.91 -28.40
CA PHE A 199 0.36 2.34 -29.34
C PHE A 199 0.80 3.42 -30.35
N MET A 200 2.12 3.52 -30.59
CA MET A 200 2.75 4.46 -31.54
C MET A 200 2.35 5.95 -31.40
N LYS A 201 2.84 6.64 -30.36
CA LYS A 201 2.84 8.13 -30.28
C LYS A 201 1.47 8.77 -30.65
N GLY A 202 0.35 8.15 -30.25
CA GLY A 202 -0.99 8.73 -30.41
C GLY A 202 -1.70 8.42 -31.74
N LEU A 203 -1.23 7.47 -32.54
CA LEU A 203 -1.87 7.11 -33.81
C LEU A 203 -2.85 5.92 -33.71
N VAL A 204 -2.72 5.05 -32.70
CA VAL A 204 -3.67 3.95 -32.45
C VAL A 204 -3.92 3.81 -30.95
N LYS A 205 -5.20 3.87 -30.53
CA LYS A 205 -5.62 3.68 -29.14
C LYS A 205 -5.67 2.17 -28.85
N GLY A 206 -4.77 1.67 -28.01
CA GLY A 206 -4.76 0.28 -27.57
C GLY A 206 -5.80 0.07 -26.46
N LYS A 207 -6.27 -1.17 -26.28
CA LYS A 207 -7.13 -1.53 -25.15
C LYS A 207 -6.25 -1.70 -23.92
N SER A 208 -6.74 -1.24 -22.77
CA SER A 208 -6.05 -1.40 -21.49
C SER A 208 -5.87 -2.87 -21.08
N ASP A 209 -4.84 -3.11 -20.28
CA ASP A 209 -4.46 -4.33 -19.58
C ASP A 209 -4.88 -4.22 -18.08
N PRO A 210 -6.18 -4.27 -17.73
CA PRO A 210 -6.63 -3.96 -16.37
C PRO A 210 -6.28 -5.00 -15.31
N TYR A 211 -5.94 -4.51 -14.12
CA TYR A 211 -5.87 -5.24 -12.85
C TYR A 211 -6.44 -4.39 -11.71
N GLY A 212 -6.76 -5.01 -10.57
CA GLY A 212 -7.30 -4.35 -9.38
C GLY A 212 -6.42 -4.52 -8.14
N ILE A 213 -6.36 -3.48 -7.31
CA ILE A 213 -5.82 -3.52 -5.95
C ILE A 213 -6.98 -3.36 -4.97
N LEU A 214 -7.18 -4.36 -4.10
CA LEU A 214 -8.24 -4.39 -3.10
C LEU A 214 -7.63 -4.23 -1.70
N ARG A 215 -8.26 -3.43 -0.83
CA ARG A 215 -7.78 -3.15 0.52
C ARG A 215 -8.91 -3.23 1.54
N VAL A 216 -8.64 -3.90 2.66
CA VAL A 216 -9.52 -3.94 3.85
C VAL A 216 -8.66 -3.72 5.09
N GLY A 217 -8.69 -2.50 5.63
CA GLY A 217 -7.75 -2.08 6.67
C GLY A 217 -6.30 -2.12 6.17
N ASN A 218 -5.47 -2.96 6.78
CA ASN A 218 -4.07 -3.17 6.36
C ASN A 218 -3.87 -4.34 5.39
N GLN A 219 -4.91 -5.14 5.11
CA GLN A 219 -4.86 -6.26 4.19
C GLN A 219 -4.96 -5.74 2.75
N MET A 220 -4.07 -6.20 1.87
CA MET A 220 -4.02 -5.78 0.47
C MET A 220 -3.93 -7.00 -0.43
N PHE A 221 -4.75 -7.01 -1.47
CA PHE A 221 -4.80 -8.04 -2.51
C PHE A 221 -4.61 -7.38 -3.87
N GLN A 222 -3.97 -8.09 -4.79
CA GLN A 222 -3.80 -7.64 -6.17
C GLN A 222 -4.28 -8.75 -7.10
N SER A 223 -5.13 -8.39 -8.07
CA SER A 223 -5.59 -9.32 -9.09
C SER A 223 -4.55 -9.58 -10.17
N LYS A 224 -4.78 -10.63 -10.95
CA LYS A 224 -4.07 -10.82 -12.21
C LYS A 224 -4.42 -9.70 -13.18
N THR A 225 -3.49 -9.42 -14.08
CA THR A 225 -3.71 -8.53 -15.21
C THR A 225 -4.37 -9.26 -16.36
N ILE A 226 -5.43 -8.69 -16.92
CA ILE A 226 -6.10 -9.21 -18.12
C ILE A 226 -5.73 -8.30 -19.28
N LYS A 227 -5.12 -8.86 -20.32
CA LYS A 227 -4.58 -8.07 -21.44
C LYS A 227 -5.65 -7.63 -22.43
N GLU A 228 -5.46 -6.42 -22.95
CA GLU A 228 -6.18 -5.79 -24.05
C GLU A 228 -7.71 -5.96 -23.95
N ASN A 229 -8.27 -5.74 -22.76
CA ASN A 229 -9.67 -5.99 -22.50
C ASN A 229 -10.29 -4.94 -21.57
N LEU A 230 -11.23 -4.15 -22.11
CA LEU A 230 -11.99 -3.15 -21.34
C LEU A 230 -13.17 -3.74 -20.58
N ASN A 231 -13.45 -5.03 -20.78
CA ASN A 231 -14.45 -5.80 -20.05
C ASN A 231 -13.79 -7.05 -19.45
N PRO A 232 -12.80 -6.86 -18.57
CA PRO A 232 -12.02 -7.95 -18.01
C PRO A 232 -12.87 -8.84 -17.09
N ARG A 233 -12.55 -10.14 -17.08
CA ARG A 233 -13.19 -11.16 -16.22
C ARG A 233 -12.12 -11.86 -15.39
N TRP A 234 -11.88 -11.38 -14.18
CA TRP A 234 -10.88 -11.94 -13.28
C TRP A 234 -11.35 -13.23 -12.64
N ASN A 235 -12.59 -13.25 -12.14
CA ASN A 235 -13.14 -14.38 -11.41
C ASN A 235 -12.20 -14.83 -10.27
N GLU A 236 -11.69 -13.87 -9.50
CA GLU A 236 -10.80 -14.13 -8.38
C GLU A 236 -11.56 -13.94 -7.06
N VAL A 237 -11.15 -14.65 -6.01
CA VAL A 237 -11.77 -14.55 -4.69
C VAL A 237 -10.71 -14.27 -3.64
N TYR A 238 -10.96 -13.24 -2.83
CA TYR A 238 -10.11 -12.85 -1.70
C TYR A 238 -10.88 -12.96 -0.39
N GLU A 239 -10.15 -13.21 0.69
CA GLU A 239 -10.70 -13.40 2.03
C GLU A 239 -10.01 -12.43 2.99
N ALA A 240 -10.79 -11.62 3.71
CA ALA A 240 -10.27 -10.56 4.57
C ALA A 240 -10.94 -10.56 5.95
N LEU A 241 -10.14 -10.31 6.99
CA LEU A 241 -10.63 -10.15 8.36
C LEU A 241 -11.17 -8.73 8.59
N VAL A 242 -12.34 -8.63 9.21
CA VAL A 242 -12.94 -7.37 9.62
C VAL A 242 -12.98 -7.34 11.14
N TYR A 243 -12.14 -6.51 11.75
CA TYR A 243 -12.02 -6.37 13.19
C TYR A 243 -13.01 -5.34 13.75
N GLU A 244 -13.40 -4.34 12.96
CA GLU A 244 -14.26 -3.26 13.39
C GLU A 244 -15.29 -2.88 12.31
N SER A 245 -16.55 -2.88 12.72
CA SER A 245 -17.69 -2.36 11.98
C SER A 245 -18.61 -1.68 13.02
N PRO A 246 -18.96 -0.38 12.86
CA PRO A 246 -18.70 0.49 11.71
C PRO A 246 -17.25 0.95 11.56
N GLY A 247 -16.80 1.37 10.37
CA GLY A 247 -15.58 2.18 10.20
C GLY A 247 -14.43 1.58 9.42
N GLN A 248 -14.38 0.25 9.22
CA GLN A 248 -13.56 -0.32 8.14
C GLN A 248 -14.34 -0.29 6.82
N GLU A 249 -13.62 -0.08 5.73
CA GLU A 249 -14.15 0.00 4.37
C GLU A 249 -13.42 -1.01 3.46
N LEU A 250 -14.09 -1.41 2.38
CA LEU A 250 -13.46 -2.07 1.24
C LEU A 250 -13.10 -1.01 0.20
N GLU A 251 -11.81 -0.78 0.00
CA GLU A 251 -11.28 0.12 -1.03
C GLU A 251 -10.77 -0.69 -2.21
N ILE A 252 -11.16 -0.33 -3.42
CA ILE A 252 -10.71 -0.98 -4.66
C ILE A 252 -10.25 0.10 -5.64
N GLU A 253 -9.07 -0.08 -6.21
CA GLU A 253 -8.51 0.77 -7.26
C GLU A 253 -8.16 -0.10 -8.48
N LEU A 254 -8.59 0.32 -9.67
CA LEU A 254 -8.25 -0.35 -10.92
C LEU A 254 -7.15 0.41 -11.66
N PHE A 255 -6.26 -0.35 -12.30
CA PHE A 255 -5.11 0.17 -13.03
C PHE A 255 -4.91 -0.59 -14.34
N ASP A 256 -4.34 0.09 -15.32
CA ASP A 256 -3.88 -0.46 -16.61
C ASP A 256 -2.38 -0.81 -16.49
N GLU A 257 -2.01 -2.09 -16.60
CA GLU A 257 -0.59 -2.50 -16.50
C GLU A 257 0.20 -2.01 -17.73
N ASP A 258 1.14 -1.12 -17.48
CA ASP A 258 1.83 -0.39 -18.55
C ASP A 258 3.35 -0.51 -18.30
N PRO A 259 4.24 -0.66 -19.31
CA PRO A 259 5.69 -0.90 -19.10
C PRO A 259 6.44 0.20 -18.32
N ASP A 260 5.75 1.31 -18.03
CA ASP A 260 6.29 2.52 -17.44
C ASP A 260 5.65 2.84 -16.09
N LYS A 261 4.35 3.18 -16.12
CA LYS A 261 3.53 3.56 -15.00
C LYS A 261 2.10 3.16 -15.32
N ASP A 262 1.51 2.37 -14.43
CA ASP A 262 0.14 1.94 -14.61
C ASP A 262 -0.82 3.13 -14.54
N ASP A 263 -1.73 3.19 -15.51
CA ASP A 263 -2.70 4.27 -15.62
C ASP A 263 -3.96 3.94 -14.82
N PHE A 264 -4.44 4.89 -14.04
CA PHE A 264 -5.61 4.69 -13.18
C PHE A 264 -6.90 4.56 -14.01
N LEU A 265 -7.69 3.52 -13.70
CA LEU A 265 -8.92 3.13 -14.40
C LEU A 265 -10.20 3.32 -13.56
N GLY A 266 -10.07 3.82 -12.33
CA GLY A 266 -11.20 4.13 -11.45
C GLY A 266 -11.07 3.52 -10.07
N SER A 267 -11.86 4.04 -9.12
CA SER A 267 -11.89 3.55 -7.74
C SER A 267 -13.31 3.24 -7.26
N LEU A 268 -13.40 2.45 -6.20
CA LEU A 268 -14.63 2.13 -5.50
C LEU A 268 -14.35 2.01 -4.01
N ILE A 269 -15.19 2.63 -3.17
CA ILE A 269 -15.12 2.52 -1.71
C ILE A 269 -16.49 2.11 -1.19
N LEU A 270 -16.54 1.01 -0.44
CA LEU A 270 -17.77 0.45 0.14
C LEU A 270 -17.65 0.40 1.68
N ASP A 271 -18.67 0.91 2.36
CA ASP A 271 -18.80 0.80 3.82
C ASP A 271 -19.19 -0.63 4.20
N LEU A 272 -18.38 -1.28 5.04
CA LEU A 272 -18.61 -2.66 5.46
C LEU A 272 -19.85 -2.81 6.36
N VAL A 273 -20.37 -1.72 6.94
CA VAL A 273 -21.64 -1.75 7.69
C VAL A 273 -22.80 -2.17 6.80
N GLU A 274 -22.84 -1.67 5.57
CA GLU A 274 -23.91 -1.99 4.63
C GLU A 274 -23.78 -3.45 4.16
N VAL A 275 -22.55 -3.91 3.92
CA VAL A 275 -22.27 -5.30 3.56
C VAL A 275 -22.64 -6.25 4.70
N GLN A 276 -22.34 -5.89 5.95
CA GLN A 276 -22.74 -6.64 7.14
C GLN A 276 -24.27 -6.73 7.27
N LYS A 277 -25.01 -5.66 6.95
CA LYS A 277 -26.48 -5.67 7.01
C LYS A 277 -27.11 -6.54 5.93
N GLU A 278 -26.59 -6.46 4.71
CA GLU A 278 -27.14 -7.23 3.59
C GLU A 278 -26.68 -8.70 3.58
N GLN A 279 -25.56 -9.01 4.27
CA GLN A 279 -24.89 -10.32 4.38
C GLN A 279 -24.36 -10.88 3.05
N LEU A 280 -25.09 -10.70 1.97
CA LEU A 280 -24.72 -11.07 0.61
C LEU A 280 -25.07 -9.93 -0.34
N VAL A 281 -24.07 -9.46 -1.07
CA VAL A 281 -24.19 -8.42 -2.09
C VAL A 281 -23.72 -9.00 -3.41
N ASP A 282 -24.47 -8.83 -4.48
CA ASP A 282 -24.08 -9.22 -5.84
C ASP A 282 -24.56 -8.14 -6.82
N GLN A 283 -23.70 -7.17 -7.12
CA GLN A 283 -24.10 -5.93 -7.79
C GLN A 283 -22.99 -5.34 -8.67
N TRP A 284 -23.42 -4.58 -9.69
CA TRP A 284 -22.57 -3.71 -10.48
C TRP A 284 -22.46 -2.34 -9.82
N PHE A 285 -21.23 -1.85 -9.66
CA PHE A 285 -20.91 -0.54 -9.11
C PHE A 285 -20.24 0.32 -10.18
N ASP A 286 -20.73 1.54 -10.43
CA ASP A 286 -19.98 2.46 -11.30
C ASP A 286 -18.68 2.90 -10.61
N LEU A 287 -17.59 3.04 -11.35
CA LEU A 287 -16.31 3.49 -10.80
C LEU A 287 -16.31 5.01 -10.60
N GLU A 288 -15.58 5.47 -9.57
CA GLU A 288 -15.35 6.87 -9.27
C GLU A 288 -14.06 7.38 -9.91
N GLU A 289 -13.94 8.72 -9.99
CA GLU A 289 -12.78 9.43 -10.55
C GLU A 289 -12.49 9.16 -12.05
N VAL A 290 -13.41 8.49 -12.75
CA VAL A 290 -13.37 8.23 -14.20
C VAL A 290 -14.70 8.58 -14.87
N SER A 291 -14.66 8.78 -16.19
CA SER A 291 -15.85 9.15 -16.98
C SER A 291 -16.78 7.98 -17.25
N ARG A 292 -16.26 6.75 -17.22
CA ARG A 292 -16.99 5.51 -17.48
C ARG A 292 -16.25 4.33 -16.86
N GLY A 293 -16.97 3.24 -16.68
CA GLY A 293 -16.46 2.00 -16.12
C GLY A 293 -17.35 1.51 -14.98
N LYS A 294 -17.64 0.21 -14.95
CA LYS A 294 -18.33 -0.43 -13.84
C LYS A 294 -17.59 -1.68 -13.41
N LEU A 295 -17.74 -2.03 -12.15
CA LEU A 295 -17.14 -3.20 -11.52
C LEU A 295 -18.25 -4.07 -10.92
N HIS A 296 -18.26 -5.35 -11.27
CA HIS A 296 -19.15 -6.36 -10.72
C HIS A 296 -18.48 -7.06 -9.56
N LEU A 297 -19.10 -6.97 -8.39
CA LEU A 297 -18.62 -7.64 -7.19
C LEU A 297 -19.73 -8.49 -6.59
N LYS A 298 -19.32 -9.65 -6.07
CA LYS A 298 -20.10 -10.38 -5.08
C LYS A 298 -19.37 -10.38 -3.75
N LEU A 299 -20.01 -9.88 -2.69
CA LEU A 299 -19.46 -9.78 -1.34
C LEU A 299 -20.26 -10.68 -0.40
N GLU A 300 -19.59 -11.54 0.34
CA GLU A 300 -20.19 -12.37 1.39
C GLU A 300 -19.64 -11.93 2.74
N TRP A 301 -20.51 -11.51 3.65
CA TRP A 301 -20.18 -11.33 5.05
C TRP A 301 -20.41 -12.65 5.78
N LEU A 302 -19.32 -13.27 6.23
CA LEU A 302 -19.36 -14.51 6.99
C LEU A 302 -19.24 -14.20 8.49
N SER A 303 -20.22 -14.65 9.26
CA SER A 303 -20.21 -14.64 10.72
C SER A 303 -19.26 -15.71 11.26
N LEU A 304 -18.66 -15.43 12.42
CA LEU A 304 -17.74 -16.32 13.12
C LEU A 304 -18.50 -17.10 14.20
N LEU A 305 -19.00 -18.29 13.85
CA LEU A 305 -19.85 -19.09 14.73
C LEU A 305 -19.03 -19.88 15.76
N PRO A 306 -19.42 -19.88 17.04
CA PRO A 306 -18.77 -20.65 18.10
C PRO A 306 -19.29 -22.10 18.20
N THR A 307 -20.05 -22.58 17.23
CA THR A 307 -20.61 -23.95 17.21
C THR A 307 -20.31 -24.66 15.88
N PRO A 308 -20.18 -26.00 15.88
CA PRO A 308 -19.82 -26.76 14.68
C PRO A 308 -21.01 -27.04 13.74
N GLU A 309 -22.23 -26.71 14.13
CA GLU A 309 -23.49 -27.10 13.46
C GLU A 309 -23.54 -26.71 11.98
N LYS A 310 -22.98 -25.54 11.65
CA LYS A 310 -22.96 -24.97 10.29
C LYS A 310 -21.73 -25.38 9.46
N LEU A 311 -20.85 -26.22 10.00
CA LEU A 311 -19.61 -26.61 9.31
C LEU A 311 -19.87 -27.31 7.97
N THR A 312 -20.85 -28.21 7.92
CA THR A 312 -21.20 -28.91 6.67
C THR A 312 -21.68 -27.94 5.59
N GLU A 313 -22.50 -26.95 5.95
CA GLU A 313 -22.96 -25.89 5.05
C GLU A 313 -21.80 -25.01 4.59
N ALA A 314 -20.93 -24.58 5.52
CA ALA A 314 -19.73 -23.82 5.22
C ALA A 314 -18.83 -24.56 4.21
N MET A 315 -18.54 -25.84 4.45
CA MET A 315 -17.72 -26.67 3.56
C MET A 315 -18.38 -26.93 2.20
N ALA A 316 -19.71 -27.04 2.14
CA ALA A 316 -20.42 -27.19 0.86
C ALA A 316 -20.32 -25.91 0.02
N SER A 317 -20.48 -24.74 0.66
CA SER A 317 -20.36 -23.44 -0.01
C SER A 317 -18.96 -23.21 -0.58
N THR A 318 -17.90 -23.54 0.17
CA THR A 318 -16.51 -23.39 -0.30
C THR A 318 -16.17 -24.34 -1.45
N LYS A 319 -16.68 -25.57 -1.42
CA LYS A 319 -16.48 -26.56 -2.50
C LYS A 319 -17.08 -26.11 -3.84
N ALA A 320 -18.21 -25.41 -3.82
CA ALA A 320 -18.86 -24.92 -5.04
C ALA A 320 -18.01 -23.89 -5.82
N ILE A 321 -17.02 -23.27 -5.17
CA ILE A 321 -16.23 -22.16 -5.72
C ILE A 321 -14.79 -22.60 -6.09
N LYS A 322 -14.46 -23.90 -5.96
CA LYS A 322 -13.10 -24.47 -6.07
C LYS A 322 -12.32 -24.21 -7.37
N GLY A 323 -12.88 -23.54 -8.37
CA GLY A 323 -12.19 -23.19 -9.63
C GLY A 323 -11.48 -21.82 -9.66
N GLN A 324 -11.65 -20.98 -8.63
CA GLN A 324 -11.31 -19.54 -8.71
C GLN A 324 -10.29 -19.03 -7.68
N ALA A 325 -10.03 -19.77 -6.60
CA ALA A 325 -9.10 -19.37 -5.53
C ALA A 325 -7.78 -20.17 -5.61
N ASN A 326 -6.63 -19.49 -5.48
CA ASN A 326 -5.30 -20.09 -5.65
C ASN A 326 -5.00 -21.22 -4.64
N ASP A 327 -5.51 -21.13 -3.41
CA ASP A 327 -5.34 -22.11 -2.33
C ASP A 327 -6.68 -22.69 -1.81
N GLY A 328 -7.78 -22.44 -2.54
CA GLY A 328 -9.19 -22.70 -2.20
C GLY A 328 -9.79 -21.69 -1.19
N LEU A 329 -10.99 -21.94 -0.65
CA LEU A 329 -11.67 -21.06 0.32
C LEU A 329 -11.79 -21.63 1.74
N SER A 330 -11.77 -20.74 2.74
CA SER A 330 -11.84 -21.09 4.16
C SER A 330 -13.26 -21.43 4.62
N SER A 331 -13.40 -22.54 5.35
CA SER A 331 -14.66 -22.88 6.04
C SER A 331 -14.63 -22.52 7.53
N ALA A 332 -13.44 -22.26 8.07
CA ALA A 332 -13.26 -21.87 9.47
C ALA A 332 -12.08 -20.90 9.64
N LEU A 333 -12.06 -20.22 10.77
CA LEU A 333 -10.97 -19.37 11.23
C LEU A 333 -10.40 -19.95 12.53
N LEU A 334 -9.09 -20.15 12.58
CA LEU A 334 -8.39 -20.57 13.80
C LEU A 334 -7.59 -19.39 14.35
N ILE A 335 -7.78 -19.10 15.63
CA ILE A 335 -7.06 -18.05 16.35
C ILE A 335 -6.30 -18.72 17.49
N VAL A 336 -4.97 -18.55 17.50
CA VAL A 336 -4.07 -19.12 18.51
C VAL A 336 -3.46 -17.98 19.31
N TYR A 337 -3.87 -17.85 20.57
CA TYR A 337 -3.25 -16.95 21.54
C TYR A 337 -2.11 -17.70 22.25
N MET A 338 -0.89 -17.30 21.95
CA MET A 338 0.33 -17.81 22.54
C MET A 338 0.68 -16.99 23.78
N ASP A 339 0.52 -17.56 24.96
CA ASP A 339 0.76 -16.87 26.23
C ASP A 339 2.24 -17.03 26.64
N SER A 340 2.63 -18.22 27.09
CA SER A 340 3.94 -18.45 27.70
C SER A 340 4.35 -19.92 27.67
N ALA A 341 5.64 -20.22 27.80
CA ALA A 341 6.14 -21.56 28.10
C ALA A 341 6.79 -21.61 29.48
N LYS A 342 6.94 -22.82 30.02
CA LYS A 342 7.66 -23.07 31.28
C LYS A 342 8.55 -24.30 31.18
N ASN A 343 9.64 -24.28 31.96
CA ASN A 343 10.60 -25.37 32.10
C ASN A 343 11.17 -25.88 30.77
N LEU A 344 11.40 -24.99 29.80
CA LEU A 344 12.01 -25.40 28.53
C LEU A 344 13.41 -26.01 28.76
N PRO A 345 13.80 -27.03 27.98
CA PRO A 345 15.04 -27.74 28.20
C PRO A 345 16.26 -26.84 28.01
N PHE A 346 17.21 -26.92 28.93
CA PHE A 346 18.53 -26.29 28.82
C PHE A 346 19.63 -27.32 29.11
N GLY A 347 20.61 -27.44 28.22
CA GLY A 347 21.69 -28.41 28.34
C GLY A 347 22.91 -27.85 29.07
N LYS A 348 23.53 -28.61 29.99
CA LYS A 348 24.78 -28.26 30.70
C LYS A 348 25.98 -27.90 29.80
N LYS A 349 25.91 -28.18 28.48
CA LYS A 349 26.96 -27.86 27.48
C LYS A 349 26.79 -26.48 26.84
N MET A 350 25.62 -25.85 26.94
CA MET A 350 25.40 -24.46 26.52
C MET A 350 25.60 -23.56 27.72
N ASN A 351 26.63 -22.71 27.69
CA ASN A 351 26.97 -21.77 28.77
C ASN A 351 25.94 -20.64 28.99
N SER A 352 24.75 -20.71 28.37
CA SER A 352 23.71 -19.69 28.46
C SER A 352 22.32 -20.27 28.23
N GLU A 353 21.33 -19.68 28.89
CA GLU A 353 19.90 -19.93 28.64
C GLU A 353 19.51 -19.71 27.17
N PRO A 354 18.49 -20.43 26.66
CA PRO A 354 18.11 -20.36 25.25
C PRO A 354 17.43 -19.03 24.90
N ASN A 355 17.30 -18.78 23.60
CA ASN A 355 16.52 -17.66 23.06
C ASN A 355 15.26 -18.17 22.36
N PRO A 356 14.23 -18.60 23.10
CA PRO A 356 13.10 -19.32 22.52
C PRO A 356 12.21 -18.43 21.63
N PHE A 357 11.76 -19.00 20.51
CA PHE A 357 10.65 -18.52 19.70
C PHE A 357 9.76 -19.70 19.29
N VAL A 358 8.56 -19.43 18.82
CA VAL A 358 7.58 -20.44 18.43
C VAL A 358 7.28 -20.31 16.95
N GLN A 359 7.34 -21.42 16.23
CA GLN A 359 6.83 -21.56 14.87
C GLN A 359 5.47 -22.26 14.95
N LEU A 360 4.45 -21.69 14.31
CA LEU A 360 3.11 -22.26 14.23
C LEU A 360 2.74 -22.48 12.77
N SER A 361 2.19 -23.65 12.44
CA SER A 361 1.84 -24.00 11.07
C SER A 361 0.46 -24.67 10.99
N VAL A 362 -0.32 -24.31 9.96
CA VAL A 362 -1.55 -25.00 9.55
C VAL A 362 -1.50 -25.20 8.05
N GLY A 363 -1.23 -26.43 7.62
CA GLY A 363 -0.95 -26.71 6.20
C GLY A 363 0.31 -26.00 5.73
N HIS A 364 0.21 -25.19 4.68
CA HIS A 364 1.34 -24.41 4.13
C HIS A 364 1.56 -23.07 4.84
N ASN A 365 0.59 -22.59 5.62
CA ASN A 365 0.68 -21.30 6.31
C ASN A 365 1.49 -21.46 7.58
N THR A 366 2.57 -20.67 7.72
CA THR A 366 3.48 -20.70 8.87
C THR A 366 3.70 -19.29 9.40
N PHE A 367 3.64 -19.12 10.72
CA PHE A 367 4.00 -17.91 11.44
C PHE A 367 5.09 -18.18 12.46
N GLU A 368 5.88 -17.16 12.76
CA GLU A 368 6.89 -17.18 13.82
C GLU A 368 6.57 -16.11 14.86
N SER A 369 6.74 -16.43 16.14
CA SER A 369 6.65 -15.47 17.23
C SER A 369 7.91 -14.60 17.34
N LYS A 370 7.86 -13.58 18.20
CA LYS A 370 9.09 -12.89 18.61
C LYS A 370 10.02 -13.84 19.37
N ILE A 371 11.31 -13.57 19.24
CA ILE A 371 12.36 -14.21 20.01
C ILE A 371 12.36 -13.62 21.43
N ARG A 372 12.29 -14.48 22.44
CA ARG A 372 12.60 -14.12 23.83
C ARG A 372 14.04 -14.52 24.11
N TYR A 373 14.77 -13.67 24.83
CA TYR A 373 16.21 -13.85 25.00
C TYR A 373 16.53 -14.35 26.40
N ARG A 374 17.43 -15.33 26.49
CA ARG A 374 17.99 -15.88 27.74
C ARG A 374 16.89 -16.18 28.75
N THR A 375 16.04 -17.15 28.43
CA THR A 375 14.99 -17.60 29.34
C THR A 375 14.50 -19.00 28.98
N THR A 376 14.15 -19.79 30.00
CA THR A 376 13.44 -21.08 29.87
C THR A 376 11.95 -20.97 30.20
N GLU A 377 11.49 -19.77 30.59
CA GLU A 377 10.10 -19.43 30.87
C GLU A 377 9.66 -18.20 30.05
N PRO A 378 9.68 -18.28 28.71
CA PRO A 378 9.31 -17.15 27.86
C PRO A 378 7.83 -16.80 27.97
N VAL A 379 7.55 -15.51 27.91
CA VAL A 379 6.20 -14.92 27.82
C VAL A 379 6.12 -14.20 26.48
N TRP A 380 5.28 -14.67 25.55
CA TRP A 380 5.12 -14.07 24.23
C TRP A 380 3.97 -13.09 24.21
N GLU A 381 2.79 -13.54 24.63
CA GLU A 381 1.52 -12.81 24.56
C GLU A 381 1.26 -12.30 23.14
N GLU A 382 1.24 -13.23 22.18
CA GLU A 382 1.01 -12.97 20.76
C GLU A 382 -0.19 -13.76 20.25
N ALA A 383 -0.84 -13.28 19.18
CA ALA A 383 -1.95 -13.98 18.55
C ALA A 383 -1.67 -14.23 17.06
N PHE A 384 -1.99 -15.44 16.62
CA PHE A 384 -1.83 -15.89 15.25
C PHE A 384 -3.19 -16.30 14.71
N THR A 385 -3.49 -15.92 13.47
CA THR A 385 -4.77 -16.23 12.83
C THR A 385 -4.52 -17.04 11.56
N PHE A 386 -5.16 -18.20 11.46
CA PHE A 386 -5.05 -19.11 10.32
C PHE A 386 -6.40 -19.28 9.63
N PHE A 387 -6.35 -19.25 8.31
CA PHE A 387 -7.49 -19.52 7.44
C PHE A 387 -7.57 -21.04 7.23
N VAL A 388 -8.66 -21.65 7.70
CA VAL A 388 -8.80 -23.11 7.75
C VAL A 388 -9.80 -23.56 6.70
N HIS A 389 -9.33 -24.44 5.81
CA HIS A 389 -10.12 -25.03 4.75
C HIS A 389 -11.08 -26.08 5.24
N ASN A 390 -10.55 -27.00 6.04
CA ASN A 390 -11.30 -28.12 6.57
C ASN A 390 -10.75 -28.47 7.96
N PRO A 391 -11.44 -28.04 9.03
CA PRO A 391 -11.03 -28.34 10.39
C PRO A 391 -11.08 -29.85 10.73
N GLN A 392 -11.78 -30.68 9.93
CA GLN A 392 -11.81 -32.14 10.16
C GLN A 392 -10.52 -32.84 9.73
N THR A 393 -9.71 -32.22 8.87
CA THR A 393 -8.51 -32.87 8.29
C THR A 393 -7.21 -32.13 8.58
N GLN A 394 -7.29 -30.83 8.85
CA GLN A 394 -6.10 -30.02 9.11
C GLN A 394 -5.69 -30.11 10.58
N GLU A 395 -4.40 -29.94 10.82
CA GLU A 395 -3.78 -29.95 12.14
C GLU A 395 -3.04 -28.62 12.36
N LEU A 396 -2.95 -28.20 13.62
CA LEU A 396 -2.08 -27.12 14.08
C LEU A 396 -0.79 -27.72 14.61
N ASP A 397 0.32 -27.41 13.95
CA ASP A 397 1.67 -27.74 14.39
C ASP A 397 2.28 -26.54 15.12
N VAL A 398 2.87 -26.79 16.28
CA VAL A 398 3.53 -25.80 17.11
C VAL A 398 4.91 -26.33 17.48
N GLU A 399 5.95 -25.59 17.15
CA GLU A 399 7.32 -25.95 17.46
C GLU A 399 8.02 -24.80 18.20
N VAL A 400 8.59 -25.09 19.37
CA VAL A 400 9.42 -24.13 20.11
C VAL A 400 10.86 -24.37 19.69
N GLN A 401 11.57 -23.33 19.24
CA GLN A 401 12.96 -23.40 18.75
C GLN A 401 13.84 -22.38 19.48
N TYR A 402 15.17 -22.58 19.54
CA TYR A 402 16.09 -21.67 20.25
C TYR A 402 17.03 -20.83 19.37
N ASP A 403 17.15 -21.17 18.07
CA ASP A 403 17.94 -20.44 17.06
C ASP A 403 17.39 -20.77 15.67
N HIS A 404 17.62 -19.89 14.69
CA HIS A 404 17.19 -20.04 13.29
C HIS A 404 17.82 -21.25 12.57
N HIS A 405 18.67 -22.01 13.25
CA HIS A 405 19.29 -23.25 12.80
C HIS A 405 18.52 -24.52 13.22
N GLN A 406 17.20 -24.42 13.47
CA GLN A 406 16.25 -25.56 13.60
C GLN A 406 16.56 -26.57 14.72
N CYS A 407 17.04 -26.11 15.87
CA CYS A 407 17.12 -26.99 17.04
C CYS A 407 15.88 -26.81 17.93
N SER A 408 15.03 -27.83 17.92
CA SER A 408 13.75 -27.89 18.62
C SER A 408 13.93 -27.99 20.13
N LEU A 409 13.23 -27.13 20.88
CA LEU A 409 13.03 -27.20 22.33
C LEU A 409 11.79 -28.01 22.70
N GLY A 410 10.97 -28.40 21.73
CA GLY A 410 9.77 -29.19 21.93
C GLY A 410 8.70 -28.87 20.90
N SER A 411 7.79 -29.81 20.68
CA SER A 411 6.69 -29.64 19.73
C SER A 411 5.33 -30.05 20.31
N TYR A 412 4.28 -29.49 19.76
CA TYR A 412 2.89 -29.82 20.05
C TYR A 412 2.13 -29.84 18.73
N ASN A 413 1.24 -30.83 18.57
CA ASN A 413 0.40 -30.98 17.39
C ASN A 413 -1.04 -31.21 17.88
N LEU A 414 -1.98 -30.48 17.29
CA LEU A 414 -3.40 -30.51 17.61
C LEU A 414 -4.20 -30.77 16.34
N ARG A 415 -4.97 -31.87 16.31
CA ARG A 415 -6.01 -32.05 15.29
C ARG A 415 -7.12 -31.06 15.51
N LEU A 416 -7.45 -30.26 14.50
CA LEU A 416 -8.48 -29.22 14.63
C LEU A 416 -9.87 -29.82 14.87
N GLU A 417 -10.09 -31.08 14.52
CA GLU A 417 -11.30 -31.85 14.84
C GLU A 417 -11.57 -31.89 16.35
N GLN A 418 -10.52 -31.93 17.19
CA GLN A 418 -10.68 -31.93 18.66
C GLN A 418 -11.31 -30.62 19.17
N LEU A 419 -11.18 -29.50 18.43
CA LEU A 419 -11.85 -28.26 18.78
C LEU A 419 -13.35 -28.32 18.45
N LEU A 420 -13.79 -29.16 17.51
CA LEU A 420 -15.21 -29.33 17.17
C LEU A 420 -16.02 -29.95 18.31
N GLU A 421 -15.37 -30.68 19.19
CA GLU A 421 -15.97 -31.32 20.38
C GLU A 421 -15.86 -30.44 21.63
N ALA A 422 -15.04 -29.39 21.59
CA ALA A 422 -14.81 -28.50 22.73
C ALA A 422 -15.93 -27.45 22.88
N GLU A 423 -16.20 -27.06 24.13
CA GLU A 423 -17.12 -25.96 24.44
C GLU A 423 -16.63 -24.65 23.77
N ASP A 424 -17.56 -23.91 23.16
CA ASP A 424 -17.29 -22.71 22.36
C ASP A 424 -16.18 -22.87 21.31
N LEU A 425 -15.95 -24.10 20.84
CA LEU A 425 -14.86 -24.47 19.94
C LEU A 425 -13.49 -23.97 20.42
N THR A 426 -13.27 -24.00 21.74
CA THR A 426 -12.13 -23.36 22.38
C THR A 426 -11.41 -24.29 23.35
N LEU A 427 -10.07 -24.33 23.28
CA LEU A 427 -9.21 -24.94 24.29
C LEU A 427 -8.34 -23.86 24.94
N ASN A 428 -8.34 -23.77 26.27
CA ASN A 428 -7.54 -22.80 27.01
C ASN A 428 -6.84 -23.48 28.20
N GLN A 429 -5.58 -23.88 28.01
CA GLN A 429 -4.86 -24.66 29.03
C GLN A 429 -3.35 -24.63 28.82
N ARG A 430 -2.62 -25.30 29.72
CA ARG A 430 -1.19 -25.63 29.53
C ARG A 430 -1.08 -26.99 28.85
N PHE A 431 -0.44 -27.01 27.70
CA PHE A 431 -0.18 -28.19 26.90
C PHE A 431 1.22 -28.71 27.18
N GLN A 432 1.36 -30.02 27.34
CA GLN A 432 2.66 -30.66 27.51
C GLN A 432 3.39 -30.72 26.16
N LEU A 433 4.66 -30.29 26.12
CA LEU A 433 5.47 -30.39 24.90
C LEU A 433 5.99 -31.82 24.71
N LYS A 434 5.85 -32.34 23.50
CA LYS A 434 6.51 -33.57 23.03
C LYS A 434 7.95 -33.24 22.64
N HIS A 435 8.82 -34.26 22.63
CA HIS A 435 10.25 -34.10 22.27
C HIS A 435 10.96 -33.00 23.07
N SER A 436 10.58 -32.82 24.34
CA SER A 436 11.05 -31.75 25.22
C SER A 436 11.44 -32.31 26.60
N GLY A 437 11.78 -31.44 27.55
CA GLY A 437 12.01 -31.82 28.95
C GLY A 437 10.71 -32.31 29.62
N PRO A 438 10.79 -33.12 30.70
CA PRO A 438 9.64 -33.83 31.28
C PRO A 438 8.56 -32.93 31.89
N ASN A 439 8.90 -31.68 32.22
CA ASN A 439 7.97 -30.70 32.80
C ASN A 439 7.74 -29.49 31.88
N SER A 440 8.14 -29.60 30.61
CA SER A 440 8.07 -28.50 29.65
C SER A 440 6.63 -28.32 29.17
N THR A 441 6.08 -27.13 29.39
CA THR A 441 4.68 -26.83 29.06
C THR A 441 4.55 -25.54 28.29
N LEU A 442 3.50 -25.46 27.48
CA LEU A 442 3.14 -24.31 26.67
C LEU A 442 1.70 -23.89 26.97
N LYS A 443 1.47 -22.66 27.44
CA LYS A 443 0.16 -22.10 27.70
C LYS A 443 -0.37 -21.44 26.44
N MET A 444 -1.52 -21.92 25.96
CA MET A 444 -2.20 -21.35 24.79
C MET A 444 -3.71 -21.32 25.00
N LYS A 445 -4.37 -20.35 24.36
CA LYS A 445 -5.80 -20.38 24.09
C LYS A 445 -5.99 -20.54 22.58
N ILE A 446 -6.67 -21.59 22.15
CA ILE A 446 -6.88 -21.96 20.77
C ILE A 446 -8.38 -21.89 20.51
N VAL A 447 -8.80 -21.06 19.57
CA VAL A 447 -10.21 -20.76 19.29
C VAL A 447 -10.48 -21.05 17.82
N LEU A 448 -11.44 -21.92 17.53
CA LEU A 448 -11.94 -22.15 16.18
C LEU A 448 -13.30 -21.46 15.99
N ARG A 449 -13.54 -20.87 14.83
CA ARG A 449 -14.83 -20.28 14.47
C ARG A 449 -15.25 -20.76 13.09
N ILE A 450 -16.48 -21.24 12.97
CA ILE A 450 -17.02 -21.68 11.68
C ILE A 450 -17.50 -20.46 10.90
N LEU A 451 -17.13 -20.37 9.62
CA LEU A 451 -17.46 -19.24 8.76
C LEU A 451 -18.74 -19.55 7.97
N CYS A 452 -19.81 -18.81 8.24
CA CYS A 452 -21.10 -19.02 7.57
C CYS A 452 -21.84 -17.71 7.35
N ILE A 453 -22.64 -17.62 6.29
CA ILE A 453 -23.58 -16.51 6.08
C ILE A 453 -24.78 -16.72 7.01
N GLU A 454 -25.06 -15.76 7.88
CA GLU A 454 -26.28 -15.80 8.68
C GLU A 454 -27.44 -15.19 7.89
N LYS A 455 -28.49 -15.99 7.63
CA LYS A 455 -29.75 -15.45 7.12
C LYS A 455 -30.49 -14.79 8.29
N GLN A 456 -30.45 -13.47 8.40
CA GLN A 456 -31.36 -12.78 9.31
C GLN A 456 -32.80 -12.93 8.81
N GLU A 457 -33.73 -13.32 9.69
CA GLU A 457 -35.16 -13.28 9.41
C GLU A 457 -35.58 -11.82 9.17
N ARG A 458 -35.94 -11.48 7.93
CA ARG A 458 -36.43 -10.15 7.58
C ARG A 458 -37.89 -10.01 8.02
N SER A 459 -38.23 -8.88 8.64
CA SER A 459 -39.62 -8.44 8.78
C SER A 459 -40.26 -8.25 7.39
N PRO A 460 -41.51 -8.67 7.15
CA PRO A 460 -42.13 -8.69 5.81
C PRO A 460 -42.23 -7.35 5.06
N ASP A 461 -42.04 -6.21 5.74
CA ASP A 461 -42.37 -4.88 5.21
C ASP A 461 -41.27 -4.17 4.39
N ARG A 462 -40.18 -4.86 4.02
CA ARG A 462 -39.14 -4.30 3.12
C ARG A 462 -38.88 -5.19 1.92
N GLN A 463 -39.81 -5.20 0.97
CA GLN A 463 -39.53 -5.62 -0.42
C GLN A 463 -39.13 -4.40 -1.25
N SER A 464 -37.82 -4.18 -1.41
CA SER A 464 -37.25 -3.47 -2.56
C SER A 464 -35.75 -3.65 -2.56
N SER A 465 -35.17 -3.92 -3.74
CA SER A 465 -33.73 -3.94 -4.02
C SER A 465 -33.03 -2.71 -3.43
N THR A 466 -32.42 -2.84 -2.25
CA THR A 466 -31.53 -1.81 -1.72
C THR A 466 -30.22 -1.92 -2.49
N GLN A 467 -30.04 -1.09 -3.52
CA GLN A 467 -28.72 -0.88 -4.07
C GLN A 467 -27.84 -0.31 -2.96
N LEU A 468 -26.69 -0.94 -2.70
CA LEU A 468 -25.73 -0.39 -1.75
C LEU A 468 -25.33 1.01 -2.22
N LYS A 469 -25.45 2.00 -1.34
CA LYS A 469 -25.15 3.39 -1.70
C LYS A 469 -23.69 3.65 -1.40
N LYS A 470 -22.96 4.15 -2.40
CA LYS A 470 -21.55 4.52 -2.28
C LYS A 470 -21.31 5.54 -1.17
N TYR A 471 -20.14 5.48 -0.54
CA TYR A 471 -19.71 6.49 0.42
C TYR A 471 -19.23 7.77 -0.30
N SER A 472 -20.04 8.84 -0.31
CA SER A 472 -19.62 10.16 -0.83
C SER A 472 -18.86 10.98 0.22
N LYS A 473 -17.61 11.37 -0.08
CA LYS A 473 -16.83 12.36 0.70
C LYS A 473 -17.38 13.78 0.50
N ASP A 474 -18.48 14.12 1.18
CA ASP A 474 -18.93 15.51 1.28
C ASP A 474 -18.37 16.16 2.55
N ILE A 475 -17.17 16.76 2.44
CA ILE A 475 -16.71 17.77 3.41
C ILE A 475 -17.50 19.05 3.08
N ARG A 476 -18.67 19.21 3.72
CA ARG A 476 -19.45 20.45 3.63
C ARG A 476 -18.62 21.60 4.18
N LYS A 477 -18.18 22.50 3.31
CA LYS A 477 -17.73 23.85 3.68
C LYS A 477 -18.92 24.56 4.36
N PRO A 478 -18.72 25.22 5.53
CA PRO A 478 -19.80 25.97 6.16
C PRO A 478 -20.05 27.25 5.36
N THR A 479 -21.24 27.36 4.75
CA THR A 479 -21.79 28.64 4.28
C THR A 479 -22.31 29.45 5.48
N PRO A 480 -22.09 30.76 5.54
CA PRO A 480 -22.53 31.58 6.64
C PRO A 480 -24.05 31.76 6.60
N LYS A 481 -24.74 31.38 7.69
CA LYS A 481 -26.14 31.72 7.90
C LYS A 481 -26.25 33.22 8.23
N ALA A 482 -26.93 33.96 7.36
CA ALA A 482 -27.48 35.26 7.70
C ALA A 482 -28.60 35.09 8.74
N GLN A 483 -28.57 35.96 9.76
CA GLN A 483 -29.52 36.00 10.86
C GLN A 483 -30.92 36.38 10.36
N SER A 484 -31.92 35.64 10.82
CA SER A 484 -33.34 35.99 10.74
C SER A 484 -33.69 37.02 11.83
N GLY A 485 -34.20 38.18 11.43
CA GLY A 485 -35.04 39.03 12.27
C GLY A 485 -36.51 38.59 12.14
N ALA A 486 -37.21 38.59 13.28
CA ALA A 486 -38.59 38.14 13.43
C ALA A 486 -39.62 39.25 13.18
N ALA A 487 -40.79 38.89 12.62
CA ALA A 487 -42.16 39.43 12.85
C ALA A 487 -43.10 38.77 11.82
N ALA A 488 -44.05 37.90 12.18
CA ALA A 488 -45.35 38.10 12.84
C ALA A 488 -46.52 38.22 11.81
N ALA A 489 -47.56 37.39 12.05
CA ALA A 489 -48.93 37.43 11.49
C ALA A 489 -49.05 37.15 9.97
N GLU A 490 -50.07 36.51 9.40
CA GLU A 490 -51.39 36.10 9.86
C GLU A 490 -51.97 35.08 8.86
N SER A 491 -53.06 34.42 9.27
CA SER A 491 -53.84 33.40 8.57
C SER A 491 -54.43 33.81 7.20
N SER A 492 -54.63 32.84 6.29
CA SER A 492 -55.98 32.42 5.87
C SER A 492 -55.96 31.34 4.76
N LYS A 493 -57.00 30.51 4.78
CA LYS A 493 -57.29 29.32 3.97
C LYS A 493 -57.69 29.66 2.52
N GLY A 494 -57.50 28.70 1.60
CA GLY A 494 -58.26 28.64 0.34
C GLY A 494 -57.76 27.61 -0.68
N THR A 495 -58.27 26.38 -0.62
CA THR A 495 -58.34 25.38 -1.73
C THR A 495 -59.65 25.62 -2.52
N PRO A 496 -59.99 24.94 -3.66
CA PRO A 496 -59.28 24.01 -4.53
C PRO A 496 -59.40 24.31 -6.07
N GLY A 497 -58.84 23.43 -6.92
CA GLY A 497 -58.77 23.48 -8.41
C GLY A 497 -60.12 23.42 -9.17
N PRO A 498 -60.25 22.91 -10.44
CA PRO A 498 -59.36 21.97 -11.16
C PRO A 498 -59.30 22.14 -12.72
N LEU A 499 -58.74 21.11 -13.40
CA LEU A 499 -59.01 20.62 -14.78
C LEU A 499 -58.14 21.08 -15.98
N ASN A 500 -57.56 20.05 -16.61
CA ASN A 500 -56.99 19.95 -17.97
C ASN A 500 -58.14 19.71 -18.99
N PRO A 501 -58.00 19.89 -20.34
CA PRO A 501 -57.29 18.90 -21.18
C PRO A 501 -56.68 19.38 -22.55
N GLU A 502 -55.75 18.57 -23.09
CA GLU A 502 -55.52 18.11 -24.51
C GLU A 502 -55.89 19.00 -25.75
N SER A 503 -55.24 19.06 -26.93
CA SER A 503 -54.13 18.34 -27.62
C SER A 503 -53.83 19.01 -29.02
N ILE A 504 -52.76 18.55 -29.72
CA ILE A 504 -52.55 18.48 -31.21
C ILE A 504 -51.96 19.71 -31.98
N LYS A 505 -50.74 19.62 -32.58
CA LYS A 505 -50.42 19.18 -33.99
C LYS A 505 -48.94 19.46 -34.41
N LYS A 506 -48.54 18.78 -35.48
CA LYS A 506 -47.20 18.41 -36.00
C LYS A 506 -46.96 18.99 -37.42
N LEU A 507 -45.70 19.20 -37.85
CA LEU A 507 -45.05 18.88 -39.17
C LEU A 507 -43.74 19.71 -39.31
N GLU A 508 -42.52 19.16 -39.45
CA GLU A 508 -41.84 18.52 -40.62
C GLU A 508 -41.67 19.47 -41.84
N LYS A 509 -40.50 19.63 -42.51
CA LYS A 509 -39.65 18.64 -43.25
C LYS A 509 -38.38 19.35 -43.85
N THR A 510 -37.16 18.78 -43.79
CA THR A 510 -36.28 18.17 -44.87
C THR A 510 -35.77 19.11 -45.99
N ASP A 511 -34.61 18.99 -46.67
CA ASP A 511 -33.59 17.92 -46.86
C ASP A 511 -32.32 18.47 -47.61
N LYS A 512 -31.13 17.92 -47.29
CA LYS A 512 -30.06 17.30 -48.15
C LYS A 512 -29.10 18.00 -49.17
N LEU A 513 -27.81 17.59 -49.01
CA LEU A 513 -26.73 17.12 -49.96
C LEU A 513 -26.05 18.15 -50.91
N GLU A 514 -24.78 18.08 -51.39
CA GLU A 514 -23.63 17.13 -51.37
C GLU A 514 -22.32 17.81 -51.90
N LYS A 515 -21.15 17.19 -51.64
CA LYS A 515 -19.90 17.03 -52.46
C LYS A 515 -18.74 18.05 -52.64
N GLU A 516 -17.55 17.58 -52.19
CA GLU A 516 -16.23 17.35 -52.87
C GLU A 516 -15.25 18.46 -53.38
N SER A 517 -14.03 18.38 -52.80
CA SER A 517 -12.68 18.27 -53.45
C SER A 517 -11.74 19.50 -53.70
N ALA A 518 -10.54 19.36 -53.10
CA ALA A 518 -9.15 19.61 -53.56
C ALA A 518 -8.65 20.96 -54.14
N SER A 519 -7.58 21.51 -53.53
CA SER A 519 -6.20 21.61 -54.08
C SER A 519 -5.38 22.83 -53.58
N SER A 520 -4.15 22.55 -53.15
CA SER A 520 -2.98 23.45 -52.92
C SER A 520 -2.41 24.00 -54.26
N PRO A 521 -1.51 25.03 -54.36
CA PRO A 521 -0.30 25.21 -53.55
C PRO A 521 0.23 26.65 -53.27
N SER A 522 1.23 26.71 -52.38
CA SER A 522 2.22 27.78 -52.05
C SER A 522 3.06 28.24 -53.28
N PRO A 523 4.12 29.12 -53.22
CA PRO A 523 4.93 29.58 -52.06
C PRO A 523 5.60 31.00 -52.15
N GLN A 524 6.45 31.29 -51.14
CA GLN A 524 7.67 32.15 -51.12
C GLN A 524 7.64 33.58 -50.50
N ARG A 525 8.01 33.67 -49.21
CA ARG A 525 9.26 34.25 -48.59
C ARG A 525 9.96 35.47 -49.26
N PRO A 526 10.92 36.15 -48.56
CA PRO A 526 10.98 36.71 -47.20
C PRO A 526 11.62 38.13 -47.18
N THR A 527 11.80 38.71 -45.99
CA THR A 527 12.97 39.50 -45.47
C THR A 527 12.44 40.63 -44.56
N SER A 528 13.09 41.12 -43.51
CA SER A 528 14.10 40.67 -42.54
C SER A 528 14.42 41.90 -41.67
N LEU A 529 14.73 41.69 -40.37
CA LEU A 529 15.57 42.56 -39.51
C LEU A 529 14.99 43.93 -39.10
N GLN A 530 15.21 44.52 -37.92
CA GLN A 530 15.71 44.16 -36.58
C GLN A 530 15.69 45.48 -35.76
N ARG A 531 15.73 45.39 -34.41
CA ARG A 531 16.20 46.44 -33.45
C ARG A 531 15.24 47.64 -33.21
N THR A 532 15.06 48.22 -32.02
CA THR A 532 15.68 48.11 -30.68
C THR A 532 14.80 48.88 -29.64
N PRO A 533 15.12 48.85 -28.32
CA PRO A 533 14.18 48.95 -27.20
C PRO A 533 14.28 50.27 -26.39
N SER A 534 13.43 50.38 -25.36
CA SER A 534 13.52 51.16 -24.09
C SER A 534 12.11 51.66 -23.72
N GLY A 535 11.65 51.81 -22.48
CA GLY A 535 12.18 51.64 -21.14
C GLY A 535 11.24 52.38 -20.16
N HIS A 536 10.85 51.73 -19.05
CA HIS A 536 10.39 52.26 -17.76
C HIS A 536 9.23 53.29 -17.68
N THR A 537 8.14 52.97 -16.98
CA THR A 537 7.91 53.29 -15.55
C THR A 537 6.47 52.97 -15.08
N SER A 538 6.39 52.73 -13.78
CA SER A 538 5.27 52.39 -12.88
C SER A 538 3.91 53.07 -13.07
N SER A 539 2.83 52.31 -12.86
CA SER A 539 1.78 52.69 -11.92
C SER A 539 0.95 51.47 -11.46
N SER A 540 0.67 51.46 -10.17
CA SER A 540 -0.14 50.50 -9.44
C SER A 540 -1.62 50.90 -9.46
N GLN A 541 -2.53 49.99 -9.80
CA GLN A 541 -3.83 49.85 -9.14
C GLN A 541 -4.57 48.57 -9.61
N THR A 542 -4.82 47.70 -8.63
CA THR A 542 -6.04 46.91 -8.40
C THR A 542 -6.84 46.41 -9.61
N GLY A 543 -6.74 45.11 -9.87
CA GLY A 543 -7.69 44.34 -10.67
C GLY A 543 -7.54 42.84 -10.40
N SER A 544 -8.55 42.23 -9.78
CA SER A 544 -8.65 40.80 -9.53
C SER A 544 -8.60 39.99 -10.83
N PRO A 545 -7.85 38.87 -10.92
CA PRO A 545 -8.03 37.93 -12.02
C PRO A 545 -8.82 36.69 -11.60
N SER A 546 -9.84 36.46 -12.42
CA SER A 546 -10.58 35.23 -12.65
C SER A 546 -9.82 33.92 -12.44
N HIS A 547 -10.53 32.99 -11.79
CA HIS A 547 -10.22 31.59 -11.54
C HIS A 547 -9.81 30.84 -12.83
N LEU A 548 -8.53 30.50 -12.96
CA LEU A 548 -8.03 29.43 -13.85
C LEU A 548 -7.68 28.23 -12.96
N SER A 549 -8.49 27.19 -13.05
CA SER A 549 -8.28 25.92 -12.34
C SER A 549 -7.13 25.14 -12.98
N ASN A 550 -5.90 25.38 -12.51
CA ASN A 550 -4.81 24.42 -12.70
C ASN A 550 -5.06 23.24 -11.74
N LYS A 551 -5.64 22.16 -12.25
CA LYS A 551 -5.56 20.84 -11.60
C LYS A 551 -4.09 20.41 -11.63
N GLU A 552 -3.45 20.36 -10.47
CA GLU A 552 -2.11 19.75 -10.33
C GLU A 552 -2.21 18.24 -10.60
N PRO A 553 -1.46 17.68 -11.57
CA PRO A 553 -1.39 16.24 -11.76
C PRO A 553 -0.44 15.60 -10.72
N THR A 554 -0.93 14.54 -10.09
CA THR A 554 -0.28 13.72 -9.07
C THR A 554 1.07 13.15 -9.56
N PRO A 555 2.14 13.19 -8.75
CA PRO A 555 3.41 12.57 -9.09
C PRO A 555 3.28 11.04 -9.22
N SER A 556 3.96 10.48 -10.22
CA SER A 556 3.87 9.07 -10.63
C SER A 556 4.63 8.13 -9.69
N ILE A 557 3.91 7.28 -8.95
CA ILE A 557 4.45 6.26 -8.02
C ILE A 557 4.84 4.95 -8.74
N ALA A 558 4.19 4.56 -9.85
CA ALA A 558 4.36 3.20 -10.38
C ALA A 558 5.71 2.91 -11.07
N SER A 559 6.46 3.93 -11.52
CA SER A 559 7.81 3.70 -12.06
C SER A 559 8.82 3.29 -11.00
N ASP A 560 8.60 3.66 -9.73
CA ASP A 560 9.49 3.32 -8.62
C ASP A 560 9.17 1.94 -8.01
N ILE A 561 8.01 1.32 -8.31
CA ILE A 561 7.58 0.00 -7.80
C ILE A 561 8.14 -1.16 -8.65
N SER A 562 8.33 -0.98 -9.96
CA SER A 562 8.98 -1.97 -10.83
C SER A 562 10.51 -2.06 -10.63
N LEU A 563 11.10 -1.04 -9.98
CA LEU A 563 12.54 -0.90 -9.74
C LEU A 563 13.08 -1.89 -8.68
N PRO A 564 12.44 -2.09 -7.52
CA PRO A 564 12.82 -3.09 -6.53
C PRO A 564 12.83 -4.51 -7.09
N PHE A 565 11.75 -4.91 -7.77
CA PHE A 565 11.62 -6.26 -8.34
C PHE A 565 12.67 -6.53 -9.42
N ALA A 566 12.82 -5.63 -10.40
CA ALA A 566 13.84 -5.77 -11.45
C ALA A 566 15.28 -5.72 -10.90
N THR A 567 15.52 -4.95 -9.83
CA THR A 567 16.83 -4.93 -9.14
C THR A 567 17.07 -6.21 -8.35
N GLN A 568 16.02 -6.80 -7.75
CA GLN A 568 16.07 -8.06 -7.02
C GLN A 568 16.28 -9.26 -7.95
N GLU A 569 15.59 -9.28 -9.09
CA GLU A 569 15.79 -10.29 -10.14
C GLU A 569 17.22 -10.24 -10.70
N LEU A 570 17.72 -9.03 -11.02
CA LEU A 570 19.11 -8.83 -11.44
C LEU A 570 20.10 -9.32 -10.36
N ARG A 571 19.83 -9.07 -9.08
CA ARG A 571 20.66 -9.56 -7.96
C ARG A 571 20.64 -11.08 -7.83
N GLN A 572 19.48 -11.73 -8.02
CA GLN A 572 19.35 -13.18 -7.99
C GLN A 572 20.12 -13.83 -9.15
N ARG A 573 20.00 -13.30 -10.38
CA ARG A 573 20.73 -13.81 -11.55
C ARG A 573 22.25 -13.64 -11.41
N LEU A 574 22.72 -12.52 -10.86
CA LEU A 574 24.15 -12.31 -10.60
C LEU A 574 24.73 -13.27 -9.55
N ARG A 575 23.90 -13.78 -8.62
CA ARG A 575 24.32 -14.86 -7.70
C ARG A 575 24.44 -16.21 -8.40
N GLN A 576 23.60 -16.47 -9.42
CA GLN A 576 23.67 -17.69 -10.23
C GLN A 576 24.89 -17.67 -11.17
N LEU A 577 25.25 -16.50 -11.71
CA LEU A 577 26.41 -16.33 -12.59
C LEU A 577 27.77 -16.37 -11.86
N GLN A 578 27.83 -16.23 -10.53
CA GLN A 578 29.08 -16.32 -9.77
C GLN A 578 29.72 -17.72 -9.80
N ASN A 579 29.01 -18.74 -10.30
CA ASN A 579 29.54 -20.08 -10.53
C ASN A 579 30.09 -20.31 -11.95
N GLY A 580 30.18 -19.27 -12.80
CA GLY A 580 30.73 -19.37 -14.16
C GLY A 580 31.29 -18.05 -14.69
N THR A 581 32.63 -17.97 -14.78
CA THR A 581 33.46 -17.04 -15.58
C THR A 581 32.96 -15.60 -15.82
N THR A 582 33.54 -14.62 -15.12
CA THR A 582 33.80 -13.28 -15.69
C THR A 582 35.14 -12.72 -15.18
N LEU A 583 36.15 -12.65 -16.06
CA LEU A 583 37.36 -11.83 -15.86
C LEU A 583 36.98 -10.34 -16.03
N GLY A 584 37.07 -9.52 -14.99
CA GLY A 584 37.05 -8.06 -15.10
C GLY A 584 36.29 -7.31 -14.00
N GLN A 585 36.78 -6.12 -13.64
CA GLN A 585 36.37 -5.30 -12.48
C GLN A 585 34.93 -4.69 -12.56
N SER A 586 34.04 -5.15 -13.45
CA SER A 586 32.65 -4.66 -13.53
C SER A 586 31.67 -5.70 -14.11
N PRO A 587 30.85 -6.36 -13.27
CA PRO A 587 30.06 -7.53 -13.67
C PRO A 587 28.79 -7.23 -14.48
N LEU A 588 28.51 -5.96 -14.83
CA LEU A 588 27.26 -5.54 -15.52
C LEU A 588 27.47 -4.88 -16.90
N GLY A 589 28.72 -4.73 -17.33
CA GLY A 589 29.06 -3.99 -18.54
C GLY A 589 29.22 -2.48 -18.35
N GLN A 590 29.38 -1.77 -19.46
CA GLN A 590 29.61 -0.32 -19.51
C GLN A 590 28.74 0.31 -20.59
N ILE A 591 28.33 1.57 -20.39
CA ILE A 591 27.63 2.40 -21.38
C ILE A 591 28.50 3.60 -21.77
N GLN A 592 28.57 3.90 -23.07
CA GLN A 592 29.31 5.03 -23.62
C GLN A 592 28.35 6.17 -23.93
N LEU A 593 28.58 7.33 -23.31
CA LEU A 593 27.75 8.51 -23.46
C LEU A 593 28.59 9.73 -23.83
N THR A 594 28.06 10.58 -24.71
CA THR A 594 28.51 11.97 -24.85
C THR A 594 27.48 12.89 -24.21
N ILE A 595 27.90 13.74 -23.28
CA ILE A 595 26.99 14.71 -22.64
C ILE A 595 27.51 16.13 -22.88
N ARG A 596 26.63 17.02 -23.38
CA ARG A 596 26.96 18.43 -23.66
C ARG A 596 25.79 19.35 -23.37
N HIS A 597 26.05 20.48 -22.72
CA HIS A 597 25.06 21.56 -22.64
C HIS A 597 25.27 22.59 -23.74
N SER A 598 24.16 23.06 -24.33
CA SER A 598 24.12 24.16 -25.29
C SER A 598 23.43 25.35 -24.63
N SER A 599 24.22 26.27 -24.08
CA SER A 599 23.72 27.43 -23.36
C SER A 599 22.91 28.37 -24.24
N GLN A 600 23.28 28.51 -25.53
CA GLN A 600 22.52 29.30 -26.50
C GLN A 600 21.12 28.73 -26.78
N ARG A 601 20.95 27.40 -26.71
CA ARG A 601 19.68 26.72 -27.02
C ARG A 601 18.91 26.32 -25.76
N ASN A 602 19.46 26.56 -24.57
CA ASN A 602 18.94 26.05 -23.28
C ASN A 602 18.61 24.56 -23.33
N LYS A 603 19.55 23.76 -23.86
CA LYS A 603 19.37 22.31 -24.04
C LYS A 603 20.57 21.52 -23.52
N LEU A 604 20.30 20.47 -22.76
CA LEU A 604 21.24 19.39 -22.51
C LEU A 604 21.09 18.33 -23.62
N ILE A 605 22.19 18.01 -24.29
CA ILE A 605 22.29 17.04 -25.37
C ILE A 605 23.02 15.82 -24.83
N VAL A 606 22.44 14.65 -25.00
CA VAL A 606 23.02 13.36 -24.61
C VAL A 606 23.05 12.45 -25.83
N VAL A 607 24.23 12.00 -26.24
CA VAL A 607 24.39 10.96 -27.26
C VAL A 607 24.65 9.64 -26.56
N VAL A 608 23.84 8.63 -26.87
CA VAL A 608 24.07 7.25 -26.42
C VAL A 608 24.77 6.51 -27.55
N HIS A 609 26.07 6.27 -27.40
CA HIS A 609 26.87 5.63 -28.44
C HIS A 609 26.65 4.13 -28.45
N GLY A 610 26.76 3.47 -27.30
CA GLY A 610 26.66 2.01 -27.23
C GLY A 610 26.92 1.48 -25.82
N CYS A 611 26.75 0.18 -25.65
CA CYS A 611 27.18 -0.54 -24.46
C CYS A 611 28.23 -1.59 -24.82
N ARG A 612 29.03 -2.00 -23.84
CA ARG A 612 29.97 -3.11 -23.99
C ARG A 612 29.97 -4.03 -22.77
N ASN A 613 30.22 -5.31 -23.01
CA ASN A 613 30.30 -6.36 -22.00
C ASN A 613 29.03 -6.48 -21.13
N LEU A 614 27.84 -6.31 -21.73
CA LEU A 614 26.58 -6.51 -21.02
C LEU A 614 26.41 -7.98 -20.60
N ILE A 615 25.68 -8.21 -19.51
CA ILE A 615 25.28 -9.56 -19.12
C ILE A 615 24.25 -10.13 -20.10
N ALA A 616 24.33 -11.43 -20.37
CA ALA A 616 23.34 -12.15 -21.13
C ALA A 616 22.11 -12.45 -20.23
N PHE A 617 20.92 -12.14 -20.72
CA PHE A 617 19.66 -12.43 -20.03
C PHE A 617 19.11 -13.81 -20.40
N SER A 618 19.54 -14.37 -21.54
CA SER A 618 19.27 -15.75 -21.97
C SER A 618 20.52 -16.38 -22.62
N GLU A 619 20.47 -17.68 -22.95
CA GLU A 619 21.55 -18.38 -23.69
C GLU A 619 21.86 -17.72 -25.04
N ASP A 620 20.88 -17.04 -25.62
CA ASP A 620 20.94 -16.32 -26.89
C ASP A 620 21.48 -14.88 -26.78
N GLY A 621 21.79 -14.40 -25.57
CA GLY A 621 22.25 -13.02 -25.32
C GLY A 621 21.19 -12.12 -24.67
N SER A 622 21.22 -10.82 -24.99
CA SER A 622 20.28 -9.82 -24.47
C SER A 622 19.76 -8.94 -25.61
N ASP A 623 18.56 -8.40 -25.46
CA ASP A 623 17.93 -7.40 -26.32
C ASP A 623 18.00 -5.99 -25.69
N PRO A 624 19.18 -5.35 -25.57
CA PRO A 624 19.35 -4.14 -24.79
C PRO A 624 18.75 -2.88 -25.45
N TYR A 625 18.22 -1.99 -24.61
CA TYR A 625 17.98 -0.58 -24.91
C TYR A 625 18.33 0.31 -23.71
N ALA A 626 18.70 1.56 -23.95
CA ALA A 626 18.99 2.55 -22.90
C ALA A 626 17.79 3.51 -22.70
N ARG A 627 17.38 3.72 -21.46
CA ARG A 627 16.35 4.68 -21.02
C ARG A 627 17.01 5.83 -20.26
N LEU A 628 16.61 7.07 -20.51
CA LEU A 628 17.17 8.28 -19.90
C LEU A 628 16.07 9.14 -19.23
N TYR A 629 16.37 9.70 -18.05
CA TYR A 629 15.62 10.77 -17.38
C TYR A 629 16.56 11.90 -16.94
N LEU A 630 16.03 13.13 -16.88
CA LEU A 630 16.71 14.27 -16.26
C LEU A 630 16.01 14.63 -14.93
N LEU A 631 16.45 14.01 -13.84
CA LEU A 631 15.84 14.13 -12.51
C LEU A 631 15.94 15.56 -11.96
N PRO A 632 14.95 16.04 -11.18
CA PRO A 632 13.81 15.30 -10.63
C PRO A 632 12.63 15.09 -11.60
N ASP A 633 12.76 15.45 -12.89
CA ASP A 633 11.67 15.18 -13.84
C ASP A 633 11.58 13.69 -14.16
N LYS A 634 10.77 12.98 -13.36
CA LYS A 634 10.42 11.56 -13.54
C LYS A 634 9.13 11.38 -14.36
N ARG A 635 8.54 12.46 -14.90
CA ARG A 635 7.30 12.36 -15.69
C ARG A 635 7.56 11.61 -17.01
N ARG A 636 6.58 10.85 -17.49
CA ARG A 636 6.67 10.09 -18.76
C ARG A 636 7.04 10.99 -19.95
N SER A 637 6.61 12.26 -19.95
CA SER A 637 6.97 13.28 -20.95
C SER A 637 8.46 13.62 -21.02
N GLY A 638 9.17 13.50 -19.89
CA GLY A 638 10.61 13.77 -19.78
C GLY A 638 11.50 12.59 -20.21
N ARG A 639 10.92 11.42 -20.48
CA ARG A 639 11.68 10.20 -20.79
C ARG A 639 12.24 10.20 -22.21
N ARG A 640 13.43 9.62 -22.37
CA ARG A 640 14.05 9.32 -23.67
C ARG A 640 14.50 7.84 -23.69
N LYS A 641 14.48 7.18 -24.85
CA LYS A 641 14.94 5.79 -24.99
C LYS A 641 15.56 5.53 -26.36
N THR A 642 16.53 4.63 -26.42
CA THR A 642 17.08 4.12 -27.68
C THR A 642 16.16 3.09 -28.33
N SER A 643 16.45 2.76 -29.58
CA SER A 643 16.02 1.51 -30.22
C SER A 643 16.51 0.29 -29.44
N VAL A 644 15.81 -0.84 -29.65
CA VAL A 644 16.16 -2.14 -29.08
C VAL A 644 16.98 -2.91 -30.11
N LEU A 645 18.16 -3.39 -29.73
CA LEU A 645 18.97 -4.26 -30.57
C LEU A 645 18.88 -5.69 -30.02
N LYS A 646 18.56 -6.66 -30.86
CA LYS A 646 18.32 -8.04 -30.41
C LYS A 646 19.60 -8.86 -30.30
N LYS A 647 19.67 -9.75 -29.31
CA LYS A 647 20.74 -10.76 -29.09
C LYS A 647 22.17 -10.18 -29.15
N GLN A 648 22.38 -8.98 -28.59
CA GLN A 648 23.61 -8.22 -28.69
C GLN A 648 24.11 -7.78 -27.29
N LEU A 649 25.30 -8.21 -26.88
CA LEU A 649 25.92 -7.78 -25.60
C LEU A 649 26.81 -6.53 -25.72
N ASN A 650 27.07 -6.10 -26.95
CA ASN A 650 27.81 -4.89 -27.29
C ASN A 650 27.01 -4.03 -28.30
N PRO A 651 25.84 -3.51 -27.91
CA PRO A 651 25.00 -2.72 -28.81
C PRO A 651 25.63 -1.37 -29.15
N VAL A 652 25.48 -0.93 -30.40
CA VAL A 652 25.86 0.41 -30.88
C VAL A 652 24.58 1.11 -31.34
N TYR A 653 24.24 2.23 -30.71
CA TYR A 653 23.02 3.00 -30.97
C TYR A 653 23.29 4.29 -31.73
N ASP A 654 24.30 5.06 -31.32
CA ASP A 654 24.61 6.41 -31.80
C ASP A 654 23.40 7.37 -31.87
N GLU A 655 22.49 7.25 -30.90
CA GLU A 655 21.25 8.05 -30.85
C GLU A 655 21.41 9.30 -29.98
N THR A 656 20.88 10.44 -30.45
CA THR A 656 20.98 11.74 -29.76
C THR A 656 19.65 12.15 -29.13
N PHE A 657 19.69 12.57 -27.86
CA PHE A 657 18.55 13.03 -27.08
C PHE A 657 18.76 14.45 -26.56
N GLU A 658 17.71 15.26 -26.61
CA GLU A 658 17.72 16.63 -26.10
C GLU A 658 16.73 16.82 -24.94
N PHE A 659 17.18 17.52 -23.89
CA PHE A 659 16.39 17.95 -22.74
C PHE A 659 16.42 19.48 -22.65
N SER A 660 15.26 20.13 -22.53
CA SER A 660 15.17 21.58 -22.35
C SER A 660 15.48 21.93 -20.89
N VAL A 661 16.62 22.57 -20.65
CA VAL A 661 17.10 22.92 -19.31
C VAL A 661 18.15 24.04 -19.42
N SER A 662 18.04 25.06 -18.58
CA SER A 662 19.00 26.16 -18.56
C SER A 662 20.33 25.74 -17.92
N GLN A 663 21.42 26.46 -18.20
CA GLN A 663 22.74 26.15 -17.63
C GLN A 663 22.74 26.16 -16.10
N ALA A 664 22.02 27.12 -15.49
CA ALA A 664 21.92 27.24 -14.03
C ALA A 664 21.10 26.11 -13.40
N GLU A 665 20.13 25.56 -14.13
CA GLU A 665 19.32 24.44 -13.64
C GLU A 665 20.02 23.09 -13.82
N VAL A 666 20.81 22.89 -14.88
CA VAL A 666 21.52 21.62 -15.12
C VAL A 666 22.35 21.20 -13.91
N GLN A 667 23.01 22.14 -13.23
CA GLN A 667 23.83 21.87 -12.06
C GLN A 667 23.05 21.28 -10.87
N LYS A 668 21.72 21.44 -10.86
CA LYS A 668 20.81 20.91 -9.83
C LYS A 668 20.09 19.64 -10.27
N ARG A 669 20.39 19.13 -11.48
CA ARG A 669 19.73 17.98 -12.10
C ARG A 669 20.66 16.76 -12.10
N THR A 670 20.08 15.58 -12.28
CA THR A 670 20.83 14.32 -12.42
C THR A 670 20.34 13.58 -13.66
N LEU A 671 21.26 13.19 -14.53
CA LEU A 671 20.94 12.33 -15.67
C LEU A 671 20.93 10.87 -15.19
N ASP A 672 19.76 10.26 -15.17
CA ASP A 672 19.58 8.83 -14.90
C ASP A 672 19.55 8.07 -16.22
N VAL A 673 20.43 7.09 -16.40
CA VAL A 673 20.46 6.21 -17.58
C VAL A 673 20.40 4.76 -17.14
N ALA A 674 19.40 4.01 -17.61
CA ALA A 674 19.21 2.60 -17.31
C ALA A 674 19.20 1.77 -18.60
N VAL A 675 20.04 0.74 -18.66
CA VAL A 675 20.07 -0.25 -19.74
C VAL A 675 19.17 -1.42 -19.35
N LYS A 676 18.19 -1.74 -20.20
CA LYS A 676 17.16 -2.76 -19.95
C LYS A 676 17.13 -3.78 -21.08
N ASN A 677 16.73 -5.01 -20.75
CA ASN A 677 16.42 -6.05 -21.72
C ASN A 677 14.93 -5.97 -22.13
N SER A 678 14.65 -5.92 -23.44
CA SER A 678 13.29 -5.71 -23.94
C SER A 678 12.42 -6.98 -23.94
N GLY A 679 13.02 -8.18 -23.97
CA GLY A 679 12.32 -9.47 -24.01
C GLY A 679 11.40 -9.67 -25.24
N GLY A 680 11.26 -10.92 -25.70
CA GLY A 680 10.28 -11.28 -26.73
C GLY A 680 8.82 -11.25 -26.22
N PHE A 681 7.86 -11.26 -27.15
CA PHE A 681 6.41 -11.16 -26.91
C PHE A 681 5.82 -12.21 -25.93
N LEU A 682 6.59 -13.24 -25.55
CA LEU A 682 6.18 -14.33 -24.65
C LEU A 682 7.24 -14.67 -23.57
N SER A 683 8.32 -13.89 -23.46
CA SER A 683 9.46 -14.25 -22.64
C SER A 683 9.45 -13.54 -21.28
N ARG A 684 9.80 -14.30 -20.22
CA ARG A 684 10.06 -13.81 -18.85
C ARG A 684 11.37 -13.02 -18.76
N ASP A 685 12.02 -12.72 -19.88
CA ASP A 685 13.36 -12.14 -19.94
C ASP A 685 13.37 -10.61 -19.97
N LYS A 686 12.33 -9.94 -19.46
CA LYS A 686 12.33 -8.49 -19.34
C LYS A 686 12.99 -8.09 -18.01
N GLY A 687 14.01 -7.25 -18.06
CA GLY A 687 14.67 -6.84 -16.82
C GLY A 687 15.76 -5.80 -16.97
N LEU A 688 16.30 -5.34 -15.84
CA LEU A 688 17.37 -4.34 -15.78
C LEU A 688 18.72 -5.02 -16.06
N LEU A 689 19.48 -4.53 -17.03
CA LEU A 689 20.86 -4.97 -17.30
C LEU A 689 21.87 -4.16 -16.48
N GLY A 690 21.56 -2.90 -16.19
CA GLY A 690 22.33 -2.06 -15.28
C GLY A 690 21.98 -0.58 -15.43
N LYS A 691 22.54 0.29 -14.59
CA LYS A 691 22.27 1.73 -14.64
C LYS A 691 23.47 2.60 -14.26
N VAL A 692 23.43 3.86 -14.67
CA VAL A 692 24.36 4.92 -14.28
C VAL A 692 23.58 6.19 -13.98
N SER A 693 23.96 6.92 -12.93
CA SER A 693 23.49 8.27 -12.67
C SER A 693 24.66 9.24 -12.80
N VAL A 694 24.48 10.34 -13.52
CA VAL A 694 25.52 11.36 -13.76
C VAL A 694 25.06 12.69 -13.17
N THR A 695 25.89 13.26 -12.30
CA THR A 695 25.67 14.58 -11.69
C THR A 695 26.57 15.62 -12.34
N PHE A 696 26.11 16.86 -12.39
CA PHE A 696 26.78 17.95 -13.10
C PHE A 696 27.43 18.91 -12.09
N SER A 697 28.77 18.95 -12.00
CA SER A 697 29.50 19.82 -11.07
C SER A 697 29.74 21.24 -11.63
N HIS A 698 30.21 22.17 -10.77
CA HIS A 698 30.34 23.61 -11.07
C HIS A 698 31.27 23.93 -12.25
N SER A 699 32.23 23.06 -12.56
CA SER A 699 33.15 23.15 -13.69
C SER A 699 32.77 22.14 -14.76
N PHE A 700 31.65 22.34 -15.46
CA PHE A 700 31.21 21.46 -16.54
C PHE A 700 31.94 21.85 -17.83
N PRO A 701 33.00 21.15 -18.28
CA PRO A 701 33.65 21.49 -19.52
C PRO A 701 32.76 21.02 -20.67
N TYR A 702 32.82 21.77 -21.77
CA TYR A 702 32.18 21.38 -23.01
C TYR A 702 32.72 20.02 -23.46
N PHE A 703 31.83 19.02 -23.58
CA PHE A 703 32.08 17.71 -24.20
C PHE A 703 32.76 16.65 -23.30
N ILE A 704 31.99 15.63 -22.94
CA ILE A 704 32.41 14.52 -22.06
C ILE A 704 32.01 13.22 -22.76
N LEU A 705 32.97 12.53 -23.39
CA LEU A 705 32.82 11.16 -23.91
C LEU A 705 33.40 10.17 -22.90
N PHE A 706 32.55 9.45 -22.17
CA PHE A 706 32.99 8.52 -21.11
C PHE A 706 32.31 7.17 -21.20
N TYR A 707 33.05 6.13 -20.84
CA TYR A 707 32.51 4.82 -20.51
C TYR A 707 32.12 4.80 -19.02
N PHE A 708 30.83 4.73 -18.76
CA PHE A 708 30.31 4.58 -17.40
C PHE A 708 30.09 3.11 -17.10
N HIS A 709 30.62 2.67 -15.95
CA HIS A 709 30.33 1.33 -15.45
C HIS A 709 28.88 1.24 -14.99
N LEU A 710 28.17 0.22 -15.48
CA LEU A 710 26.81 -0.06 -15.07
C LEU A 710 26.82 -0.61 -13.64
N GLN A 711 25.95 -0.06 -12.80
CA GLN A 711 25.86 -0.38 -11.39
C GLN A 711 24.51 -1.02 -11.05
N ARG A 712 24.50 -1.76 -9.94
CA ARG A 712 23.29 -2.38 -9.36
C ARG A 712 22.39 -1.37 -8.65
N THR A 713 22.92 -0.20 -8.28
CA THR A 713 22.26 0.82 -7.45
C THR A 713 22.44 2.22 -8.04
N LEU A 714 21.56 3.17 -7.69
CA LEU A 714 21.67 4.56 -8.14
C LEU A 714 22.77 5.24 -7.32
N LYS A 715 24.04 4.97 -7.61
CA LYS A 715 25.12 5.79 -7.08
C LYS A 715 25.52 6.80 -8.16
N PRO A 716 25.47 8.10 -7.88
CA PRO A 716 25.90 9.10 -8.85
C PRO A 716 27.41 8.97 -9.07
N TRP A 717 27.83 8.92 -10.34
CA TRP A 717 29.22 9.10 -10.69
C TRP A 717 29.54 10.60 -10.61
N PRO A 718 30.51 11.01 -9.78
CA PRO A 718 31.09 12.34 -9.90
C PRO A 718 31.84 12.39 -11.24
N LEU A 719 31.61 13.45 -12.02
CA LEU A 719 32.42 13.68 -13.20
C LEU A 719 33.86 13.93 -12.76
N PRO A 720 34.86 13.30 -13.41
CA PRO A 720 36.25 13.60 -13.10
C PRO A 720 36.50 15.09 -13.38
N THR A 721 36.93 15.80 -12.35
CA THR A 721 37.45 17.17 -12.48
C THR A 721 38.79 17.08 -13.19
N TYR A 722 38.87 17.59 -14.42
CA TYR A 722 40.17 17.86 -15.03
C TYR A 722 40.87 18.93 -14.19
N ALA A 723 42.09 18.63 -13.76
CA ALA A 723 43.07 19.64 -13.38
C ALA A 723 43.63 20.32 -14.64
#